data_AF-A0ABD7VDH9-F1
#
_entry.id   AF-A0ABD7VDH9-F1
#
_cell.length_a   1.000
_cell.length_b   1.000
_cell.length_c   1.000
_cell.angle_alpha   90.00
_cell.angle_beta   90.00
_cell.angle_gamma   90.00
#
_symmetry.space_group_name_H-M   'P 1'
#
loop_
_entity.id
_entity.type
_entity.pdbx_description
1 polymer ?
#
loop_
_entity_poly.entity_id
_entity_poly.type
_entity_poly.pdbx_seq_one_letter_code
_entity_poly.pdbx_strand_id
1 'polypeptide(L)'
;MSRRQAAAPFRYEFEKNGAFGVFKTNGSVPIEYFMTSFKVDELPYLSYAKDINTELNFDYLIQRDIDEDRAIAEISQYLAAKEDAVQKDIVFLPPLLVAVVSVDHDNCLDDYYPDSTFSKDADTVGEFYVREWPGILKVTNYAMDQEQSRTFSCADGDHDVSVTVDSAKIQVNLTRDNVKGARLVVIDGQHRLFALNTLMTHDRSLIEGLTLPICLVYPPNSIAHNSDSQPKVPEVLRNLFVDVNSTVERVSGHFLTLLSEQTLGSIICREFCKSVLEQKQSEGLGLIEWNTKNHKQSLEISREHTLTSIGVINNAFEEIFKTKGGVRLLAAILGIDKRSSEFDFGTDEYEEEKSAPEYFPWRDFLSRHRERLVVLVNETITPSLIEMFFNTSFFSRYCEEFRNFFVATEDEIRRERRSDQNIFSNVKDHILFNGMLIKPAQTMHTHVRADLGQLISGIIPDFSRKAIFQKAMIEAWSLLCSKFVAHEIPVIRAAHYIKQFVEHSFAVKAGLFDDRHLYLQDTIFSGSRIKVTKSAKRQIVRLLLSNGEKAVSEDSREKSVISALAKEEVGSFIKQMRDDKRKVFEKSYRTNFSLAAIDRERLNAAELDKSREMKELAGDSSKTTFDRLVDELIAENLKDSFDDLARTLKFKDFLYSKSEELDEEL
;
A
#
# COMPACT_ATOMS: atom_id res chain seq x y z
N MET A 1 50.53 45.58 38.35
CA MET A 1 50.07 45.47 36.95
C MET A 1 50.06 43.99 36.58
N SER A 2 48.89 43.35 36.57
CA SER A 2 48.71 41.98 36.11
C SER A 2 48.10 42.03 34.71
N ARG A 3 48.83 41.55 33.70
CA ARG A 3 48.34 41.39 32.33
C ARG A 3 47.24 40.33 32.35
N ARG A 4 45.97 40.74 32.18
CA ARG A 4 44.90 39.83 31.76
C ARG A 4 45.35 39.17 30.44
N GLN A 5 45.53 37.86 30.45
CA GLN A 5 45.59 37.08 29.22
C GLN A 5 44.25 37.27 28.50
N ALA A 6 44.28 37.88 27.31
CA ALA A 6 43.13 37.86 26.42
C ALA A 6 42.82 36.39 26.09
N ALA A 7 41.56 35.98 26.25
CA ALA A 7 41.10 34.67 25.80
C ALA A 7 41.49 34.49 24.33
N ALA A 8 41.99 33.31 23.97
CA ALA A 8 42.32 33.00 22.58
C ALA A 8 41.07 33.20 21.70
N PRO A 9 41.20 33.82 20.51
CA PRO A 9 40.07 34.02 19.62
C PRO A 9 39.49 32.67 19.17
N PHE A 10 38.16 32.57 19.13
CA PHE A 10 37.44 31.39 18.63
C PHE A 10 37.82 31.08 17.18
N ARG A 11 37.86 29.80 16.81
CA ARG A 11 38.31 29.34 15.49
C ARG A 11 37.13 28.82 14.65
N TYR A 12 36.57 29.68 13.80
CA TYR A 12 35.47 29.32 12.90
C TYR A 12 36.00 28.70 11.60
N GLU A 13 36.65 27.54 11.69
CA GLU A 13 37.31 26.87 10.55
C GLU A 13 36.33 26.16 9.61
N PHE A 14 35.17 25.70 10.10
CA PHE A 14 34.16 25.10 9.26
C PHE A 14 33.30 26.19 8.61
N GLU A 15 33.32 26.26 7.29
CA GLU A 15 32.62 27.30 6.51
C GLU A 15 31.80 26.68 5.37
N LYS A 16 30.57 27.15 5.23
CA LYS A 16 29.68 26.77 4.12
C LYS A 16 28.94 27.97 3.57
N ASN A 17 28.78 27.99 2.26
CA ASN A 17 27.87 28.90 1.56
C ASN A 17 26.58 28.16 1.24
N GLY A 18 25.47 28.88 1.15
CA GLY A 18 24.17 28.28 0.95
C GLY A 18 23.03 29.27 1.03
N ALA A 19 21.80 28.75 1.03
CA ALA A 19 20.59 29.54 1.14
C ALA A 19 20.15 29.63 2.61
N PHE A 20 19.74 30.82 3.04
CA PHE A 20 19.28 31.11 4.39
C PHE A 20 17.77 31.33 4.42
N GLY A 21 17.11 30.81 5.45
CA GLY A 21 15.70 31.10 5.68
C GLY A 21 15.31 31.03 7.14
N VAL A 22 14.09 31.49 7.41
CA VAL A 22 13.49 31.50 8.74
C VAL A 22 12.13 30.81 8.67
N PHE A 23 11.94 29.78 9.48
CA PHE A 23 10.65 29.14 9.67
C PHE A 23 9.95 29.77 10.87
N LYS A 24 8.95 30.63 10.59
CA LYS A 24 8.16 31.32 11.61
C LYS A 24 6.73 31.51 11.10
N THR A 25 5.74 31.08 11.88
CA THR A 25 4.31 31.33 11.64
C THR A 25 3.70 32.05 12.85
N ASN A 26 2.40 32.36 12.80
CA ASN A 26 1.72 33.19 13.82
C ASN A 26 1.92 32.64 15.24
N GLY A 27 2.82 33.26 16.01
CA GLY A 27 3.12 32.90 17.40
C GLY A 27 4.08 31.72 17.59
N SER A 28 4.66 31.15 16.52
CA SER A 28 5.66 30.09 16.66
C SER A 28 7.03 30.65 17.04
N VAL A 29 7.83 29.86 17.76
CA VAL A 29 9.25 30.15 17.98
C VAL A 29 9.97 30.11 16.63
N PRO A 30 10.76 31.14 16.27
CA PRO A 30 11.49 31.14 15.01
C PRO A 30 12.58 30.06 15.01
N ILE A 31 12.69 29.35 13.89
CA ILE A 31 13.83 28.47 13.60
C ILE A 31 14.53 29.01 12.37
N GLU A 32 15.83 29.25 12.47
CA GLU A 32 16.63 29.60 11.30
C GLU A 32 17.21 28.33 10.70
N TYR A 33 17.20 28.29 9.37
CA TYR A 33 17.75 27.18 8.61
C TYR A 33 18.70 27.66 7.52
N PHE A 34 19.64 26.79 7.19
CA PHE A 34 20.66 27.03 6.19
C PHE A 34 20.81 25.79 5.31
N MET A 35 20.41 25.91 4.05
CA MET A 35 20.51 24.83 3.05
C MET A 35 21.89 24.87 2.40
N THR A 36 22.65 23.80 2.54
CA THR A 36 23.98 23.65 1.94
C THR A 36 24.21 22.22 1.47
N SER A 37 25.43 21.90 1.04
CA SER A 37 25.80 20.56 0.58
C SER A 37 27.12 20.08 1.17
N PHE A 38 27.17 18.79 1.47
CA PHE A 38 28.33 18.10 2.02
C PHE A 38 28.81 17.05 1.03
N LYS A 39 30.13 17.02 0.80
CA LYS A 39 30.79 15.89 0.15
C LYS A 39 30.89 14.73 1.14
N VAL A 40 31.10 13.53 0.62
CA VAL A 40 31.30 12.32 1.45
C VAL A 40 32.38 12.53 2.53
N ASP A 41 33.48 13.21 2.19
CA ASP A 41 34.58 13.48 3.13
C ASP A 41 34.23 14.46 4.26
N GLU A 42 33.09 15.13 4.16
CA GLU A 42 32.60 16.08 5.16
C GLU A 42 31.56 15.43 6.10
N LEU A 43 31.13 14.19 5.80
CA LEU A 43 30.23 13.42 6.68
C LEU A 43 30.80 13.17 8.09
N PRO A 44 32.11 12.97 8.29
CA PRO A 44 32.68 12.84 9.64
C PRO A 44 32.53 14.09 10.52
N TYR A 45 32.16 15.26 9.98
CA TYR A 45 31.83 16.44 10.77
C TYR A 45 30.44 16.35 11.43
N LEU A 46 29.60 15.41 11.00
CA LEU A 46 28.28 15.17 11.55
C LEU A 46 28.34 14.14 12.68
N SER A 47 27.70 14.45 13.80
CA SER A 47 27.56 13.59 14.97
C SER A 47 26.15 13.01 15.04
N TYR A 48 26.02 11.84 15.66
CA TYR A 48 24.73 11.24 15.95
C TYR A 48 24.12 11.86 17.21
N ALA A 49 22.80 11.77 17.38
CA ALA A 49 22.15 12.21 18.61
C ALA A 49 22.60 11.40 19.84
N LYS A 50 23.11 10.17 19.64
CA LYS A 50 23.68 9.34 20.71
C LYS A 50 25.02 9.83 21.25
N ASP A 51 25.74 10.65 20.49
CA ASP A 51 27.08 11.13 20.85
C ASP A 51 27.06 12.33 21.81
N ILE A 52 25.89 12.97 22.00
CA ILE A 52 25.71 14.12 22.90
C ILE A 52 25.02 13.69 24.19
N ASN A 53 25.61 14.02 25.35
CA ASN A 53 25.04 13.76 26.66
C ASN A 53 23.90 14.75 26.98
N THR A 54 22.83 14.25 27.59
CA THR A 54 21.73 15.05 28.13
C THR A 54 21.37 14.46 29.48
N GLU A 55 21.00 15.28 30.47
CA GLU A 55 20.49 14.77 31.75
C GLU A 55 19.36 13.76 31.49
N LEU A 56 19.47 12.59 32.12
CA LEU A 56 18.67 11.38 31.90
C LEU A 56 17.17 11.66 31.82
N ASN A 57 16.66 11.85 30.61
CA ASN A 57 15.24 11.87 30.32
C ASN A 57 14.96 10.77 29.29
N PHE A 58 14.17 9.79 29.72
CA PHE A 58 13.92 8.51 29.04
C PHE A 58 13.50 8.67 27.57
N ASP A 59 12.83 9.76 27.23
CA ASP A 59 12.37 10.06 25.88
C ASP A 59 13.50 10.43 24.89
N TYR A 60 14.64 10.98 25.36
CA TYR A 60 15.81 11.26 24.51
C TYR A 60 16.58 9.99 24.18
N LEU A 61 16.45 8.91 24.98
CA LEU A 61 17.06 7.61 24.67
C LEU A 61 16.42 6.96 23.44
N ILE A 62 15.13 7.18 23.18
CA ILE A 62 14.41 6.62 22.02
C ILE A 62 14.89 7.25 20.70
N GLN A 63 15.37 8.49 20.74
CA GLN A 63 15.94 9.19 19.57
C GLN A 63 17.38 8.74 19.24
N ARG A 64 18.00 7.91 20.08
CA ARG A 64 19.39 7.43 19.96
C ARG A 64 19.53 6.05 19.33
N ASP A 65 18.46 5.26 19.26
CA ASP A 65 18.51 3.91 18.67
C ASP A 65 18.57 4.00 17.15
N ILE A 66 19.71 3.57 16.60
CA ILE A 66 19.89 3.33 15.16
C ILE A 66 19.73 1.82 14.98
N ASP A 67 18.76 1.41 14.17
CA ASP A 67 18.64 0.03 13.71
C ASP A 67 19.71 -0.21 12.63
N GLU A 68 20.89 -0.66 13.07
CA GLU A 68 22.07 -0.86 12.22
C GLU A 68 21.80 -1.92 11.14
N ASP A 69 21.13 -3.01 11.52
CA ASP A 69 20.74 -4.09 10.60
C ASP A 69 19.85 -3.54 9.49
N ARG A 70 18.85 -2.72 9.84
CA ARG A 70 17.97 -2.09 8.87
C ARG A 70 18.68 -1.05 8.00
N ALA A 71 19.56 -0.24 8.57
CA ALA A 71 20.32 0.76 7.80
C ALA A 71 21.24 0.10 6.76
N ILE A 72 21.87 -1.01 7.11
CA ILE A 72 22.71 -1.80 6.21
C ILE A 72 21.83 -2.52 5.18
N ALA A 73 20.77 -3.19 5.61
CA ALA A 73 19.93 -3.99 4.73
C ALA A 73 19.07 -3.17 3.76
N GLU A 74 18.51 -2.02 4.17
CA GLU A 74 17.58 -1.26 3.34
C GLU A 74 18.26 -0.08 2.62
N ILE A 75 19.03 0.74 3.35
CA ILE A 75 19.54 2.02 2.83
C ILE A 75 20.82 1.81 2.04
N SER A 76 21.74 0.97 2.54
CA SER A 76 22.97 0.68 1.81
C SER A 76 22.67 -0.05 0.50
N GLN A 77 21.72 -1.00 0.49
CA GLN A 77 21.26 -1.67 -0.73
C GLN A 77 20.52 -0.74 -1.70
N TYR A 78 19.85 0.31 -1.19
CA TYR A 78 19.23 1.32 -2.04
C TYR A 78 20.27 2.21 -2.76
N LEU A 79 21.39 2.50 -2.10
CA LEU A 79 22.48 3.31 -2.65
C LEU A 79 23.39 2.49 -3.56
N ALA A 80 23.66 1.25 -3.16
CA ALA A 80 24.57 0.32 -3.79
C ALA A 80 23.97 -1.09 -3.76
N ALA A 81 23.41 -1.53 -4.88
CA ALA A 81 22.94 -2.89 -5.04
C ALA A 81 24.10 -3.88 -4.88
N LYS A 82 23.82 -5.05 -4.30
CA LYS A 82 24.78 -6.15 -4.23
C LYS A 82 25.20 -6.59 -5.64
N GLU A 83 26.35 -7.25 -5.74
CA GLU A 83 26.69 -8.06 -6.92
C GLU A 83 25.49 -8.98 -7.26
N ASP A 84 25.13 -9.04 -8.55
CA ASP A 84 23.94 -9.71 -9.12
C ASP A 84 22.55 -9.09 -8.88
N ALA A 85 22.43 -7.98 -8.15
CA ALA A 85 21.15 -7.30 -7.96
C ALA A 85 20.97 -6.13 -8.96
N VAL A 86 19.76 -5.97 -9.48
CA VAL A 86 19.40 -4.84 -10.36
C VAL A 86 19.45 -3.53 -9.54
N GLN A 87 20.41 -2.66 -9.86
CA GLN A 87 20.46 -1.29 -9.33
C GLN A 87 19.19 -0.54 -9.73
N LYS A 88 18.60 0.22 -8.81
CA LYS A 88 17.49 1.12 -9.15
C LYS A 88 17.98 2.27 -10.04
N ASP A 89 17.22 2.56 -11.10
CA ASP A 89 17.56 3.61 -12.06
C ASP A 89 17.63 5.02 -11.46
N ILE A 90 16.89 5.27 -10.36
CA ILE A 90 16.82 6.58 -9.71
C ILE A 90 17.08 6.43 -8.21
N VAL A 91 18.15 7.06 -7.76
CA VAL A 91 18.54 7.13 -6.35
C VAL A 91 18.53 8.58 -5.88
N PHE A 92 17.73 8.87 -4.86
CA PHE A 92 17.69 10.20 -4.24
C PHE A 92 17.57 10.06 -2.73
N LEU A 93 18.52 10.66 -2.00
CA LEU A 93 18.44 10.78 -0.55
C LEU A 93 17.84 12.14 -0.19
N PRO A 94 16.76 12.17 0.62
CA PRO A 94 16.29 13.43 1.17
C PRO A 94 17.41 14.11 1.98
N PRO A 95 17.35 15.45 2.16
CA PRO A 95 18.33 16.16 2.96
C PRO A 95 18.44 15.59 4.38
N LEU A 96 19.65 15.65 4.96
CA LEU A 96 19.82 15.41 6.39
C LEU A 96 19.47 16.69 7.15
N LEU A 97 18.67 16.56 8.20
CA LEU A 97 18.35 17.67 9.09
C LEU A 97 19.34 17.67 10.25
N VAL A 98 20.10 18.74 10.38
CA VAL A 98 21.27 18.82 11.26
C VAL A 98 21.15 20.03 12.16
N ALA A 99 21.15 19.83 13.47
CA ALA A 99 21.14 20.91 14.44
C ALA A 99 22.55 21.40 14.74
N VAL A 100 22.76 22.72 14.76
CA VAL A 100 23.99 23.30 15.30
C VAL A 100 23.80 23.46 16.80
N VAL A 101 24.53 22.74 17.64
CA VAL A 101 24.35 22.77 19.11
C VAL A 101 25.61 23.18 19.84
N SER A 102 25.47 23.77 21.02
CA SER A 102 26.57 24.05 21.94
C SER A 102 26.70 22.91 22.95
N VAL A 103 27.91 22.41 23.15
CA VAL A 103 28.20 21.36 24.14
C VAL A 103 29.32 21.78 25.08
N ASP A 104 29.26 21.29 26.31
CA ASP A 104 30.31 21.50 27.31
C ASP A 104 31.47 20.49 27.19
N HIS A 105 32.34 20.45 28.20
CA HIS A 105 33.52 19.56 28.22
C HIS A 105 33.16 18.09 28.42
N ASP A 106 31.97 17.78 28.92
CA ASP A 106 31.45 16.43 29.13
C ASP A 106 30.53 16.00 27.97
N ASN A 107 30.56 16.75 26.86
CA ASN A 107 29.65 16.66 25.72
C ASN A 107 28.16 16.81 26.12
N CYS A 108 27.86 17.47 27.24
CA CYS A 108 26.50 17.79 27.62
C CYS A 108 25.99 18.99 26.84
N LEU A 109 24.75 18.91 26.35
CA LEU A 109 24.10 19.99 25.60
C LEU A 109 23.86 21.21 26.51
N ASP A 110 24.30 22.40 26.08
CA ASP A 110 23.96 23.66 26.78
C ASP A 110 22.48 24.00 26.56
N ASP A 111 21.80 24.46 27.61
CA ASP A 111 20.37 24.84 27.56
C ASP A 111 20.09 26.03 26.62
N TYR A 112 21.03 26.97 26.53
CA TYR A 112 20.91 28.21 25.75
C TYR A 112 22.25 28.54 25.07
N TYR A 113 22.17 29.18 23.89
CA TYR A 113 23.36 29.74 23.25
C TYR A 113 23.89 30.98 24.01
N PRO A 114 25.17 31.33 23.82
CA PRO A 114 25.68 32.64 24.21
C PRO A 114 24.91 33.78 23.53
N ASP A 115 24.88 34.93 24.20
CA ASP A 115 24.23 36.14 23.68
C ASP A 115 24.75 36.50 22.28
N SER A 116 23.82 36.61 21.33
CA SER A 116 24.15 36.92 19.96
C SER A 116 24.45 38.41 19.79
N THR A 117 25.41 38.70 18.91
CA THR A 117 25.81 40.05 18.54
C THR A 117 25.54 40.30 17.07
N PHE A 118 25.23 41.54 16.71
CA PHE A 118 24.99 41.97 15.35
C PHE A 118 26.05 42.99 14.92
N SER A 119 26.67 42.78 13.75
CA SER A 119 27.52 43.78 13.10
C SER A 119 27.09 44.02 11.66
N LYS A 120 27.23 45.28 11.23
CA LYS A 120 27.10 45.69 9.84
C LYS A 120 28.49 45.98 9.30
N ASP A 121 28.85 45.32 8.21
CA ASP A 121 30.13 45.48 7.53
C ASP A 121 29.91 45.59 6.02
N ALA A 122 30.97 45.89 5.28
CA ALA A 122 30.92 45.98 3.82
C ALA A 122 32.22 45.43 3.23
N ASP A 123 32.11 44.71 2.12
CA ASP A 123 33.23 44.22 1.33
C ASP A 123 33.18 44.77 -0.10
N THR A 124 33.99 44.19 -1.00
CA THR A 124 34.02 44.56 -2.42
C THR A 124 32.74 44.20 -3.17
N VAL A 125 31.88 43.36 -2.62
CA VAL A 125 30.65 42.85 -3.23
C VAL A 125 29.43 43.65 -2.76
N GLY A 126 29.42 44.11 -1.51
CA GLY A 126 28.39 44.98 -0.99
C GLY A 126 28.35 45.05 0.53
N GLU A 127 27.26 45.59 1.07
CA GLU A 127 26.99 45.55 2.51
C GLU A 127 26.57 44.14 2.93
N PHE A 128 27.01 43.70 4.10
CA PHE A 128 26.60 42.45 4.71
C PHE A 128 26.42 42.60 6.22
N TYR A 129 25.61 41.71 6.77
CA TYR A 129 25.30 41.66 8.19
C TYR A 129 25.83 40.37 8.77
N VAL A 130 26.50 40.46 9.91
CA VAL A 130 27.05 39.30 10.63
C VAL A 130 26.34 39.17 11.96
N ARG A 131 25.78 37.98 12.20
CA ARG A 131 25.34 37.56 13.53
C ARG A 131 26.29 36.52 14.08
N GLU A 132 26.88 36.81 15.24
CA GLU A 132 27.79 35.91 15.94
C GLU A 132 27.17 35.46 17.25
N TRP A 133 27.10 34.15 17.45
CA TRP A 133 26.92 33.49 18.74
C TRP A 133 28.32 33.04 19.21
N PRO A 134 28.97 33.80 20.12
CA PRO A 134 30.39 33.65 20.40
C PRO A 134 30.80 32.22 20.76
N GLY A 135 31.77 31.68 20.02
CA GLY A 135 32.32 30.34 20.23
C GLY A 135 31.48 29.21 19.64
N ILE A 136 30.34 29.50 19.02
CA ILE A 136 29.42 28.50 18.44
C ILE A 136 29.34 28.67 16.93
N LEU A 137 28.69 29.74 16.46
CA LEU A 137 28.44 29.95 15.03
C LEU A 137 28.39 31.43 14.65
N LYS A 138 28.67 31.68 13.37
CA LYS A 138 28.54 32.97 12.68
C LYS A 138 27.70 32.80 11.43
N VAL A 139 26.77 33.72 11.22
CA VAL A 139 25.94 33.76 10.02
C VAL A 139 26.12 35.12 9.37
N THR A 140 26.55 35.10 8.13
CA THR A 140 26.73 36.29 7.29
C THR A 140 25.66 36.30 6.21
N ASN A 141 24.84 37.34 6.22
CA ASN A 141 23.78 37.58 5.24
C ASN A 141 24.12 38.83 4.41
N TYR A 142 24.02 38.75 3.09
CA TYR A 142 24.31 39.89 2.21
C TYR A 142 23.08 40.78 2.06
N ALA A 143 23.27 42.10 2.09
CA ALA A 143 22.19 43.07 1.98
C ALA A 143 21.58 43.09 0.57
N MET A 144 20.26 43.22 0.47
CA MET A 144 19.55 43.34 -0.80
C MET A 144 18.27 44.17 -0.64
N ASP A 145 18.29 45.41 -1.15
CA ASP A 145 17.22 46.41 -0.94
C ASP A 145 15.85 46.00 -1.52
N GLN A 146 15.82 45.07 -2.47
CA GLN A 146 14.58 44.61 -3.13
C GLN A 146 13.89 43.47 -2.39
N GLU A 147 14.52 42.92 -1.35
CA GLU A 147 13.97 41.82 -0.53
C GLU A 147 13.10 42.33 0.62
N GLN A 148 12.23 41.46 1.12
CA GLN A 148 11.41 41.79 2.28
C GLN A 148 12.29 41.95 3.54
N SER A 149 12.08 43.05 4.28
CA SER A 149 12.75 43.28 5.56
C SER A 149 12.45 42.14 6.55
N ARG A 150 13.49 41.66 7.23
CA ARG A 150 13.44 40.64 8.27
C ARG A 150 13.98 41.22 9.57
N THR A 151 13.29 40.92 10.67
CA THR A 151 13.73 41.32 12.01
C THR A 151 14.66 40.26 12.58
N PHE A 152 15.91 40.62 12.83
CA PHE A 152 16.87 39.80 13.55
C PHE A 152 16.91 40.22 15.02
N SER A 153 16.44 39.34 15.90
CA SER A 153 16.47 39.56 17.34
C SER A 153 17.81 39.12 17.91
N CYS A 154 18.59 40.06 18.44
CA CYS A 154 19.87 39.83 19.11
C CYS A 154 19.82 40.32 20.56
N ALA A 155 20.86 40.04 21.35
CA ALA A 155 20.90 40.48 22.74
C ALA A 155 20.97 42.02 22.89
N ASP A 156 21.42 42.71 21.85
CA ASP A 156 21.49 44.18 21.78
C ASP A 156 20.22 44.83 21.21
N GLY A 157 19.22 44.04 20.80
CA GLY A 157 17.92 44.50 20.31
C GLY A 157 17.48 43.84 19.02
N ASP A 158 16.34 44.31 18.49
CA ASP A 158 15.82 43.90 17.20
C ASP A 158 16.43 44.76 16.07
N HIS A 159 16.94 44.09 15.04
CA HIS A 159 17.54 44.73 13.86
C HIS A 159 16.76 44.38 12.60
N ASP A 160 16.10 45.36 12.00
CA ASP A 160 15.38 45.18 10.74
C ASP A 160 16.34 45.32 9.54
N VAL A 161 16.53 44.23 8.80
CA VAL A 161 17.46 44.17 7.66
C VAL A 161 16.82 43.53 6.44
N SER A 162 17.17 44.01 5.25
CA SER A 162 16.77 43.40 3.98
C SER A 162 17.94 42.60 3.43
N VAL A 163 17.79 41.28 3.39
CA VAL A 163 18.87 40.34 3.01
C VAL A 163 18.42 39.37 1.93
N THR A 164 19.36 38.93 1.09
CA THR A 164 19.09 37.83 0.15
C THR A 164 18.98 36.49 0.89
N VAL A 165 18.06 35.64 0.44
CA VAL A 165 17.90 34.26 0.93
C VAL A 165 18.73 33.27 0.13
N ASP A 166 19.10 33.61 -1.10
CA ASP A 166 19.77 32.69 -2.02
C ASP A 166 21.26 32.54 -1.72
N SER A 167 21.85 33.53 -1.04
CA SER A 167 23.26 33.57 -0.69
C SER A 167 23.47 34.03 0.73
N ALA A 168 23.99 33.14 1.55
CA ALA A 168 24.48 33.41 2.89
C ALA A 168 25.68 32.52 3.16
N LYS A 169 26.43 32.87 4.20
CA LYS A 169 27.59 32.12 4.67
C LYS A 169 27.40 31.77 6.13
N ILE A 170 27.64 30.51 6.48
CA ILE A 170 27.66 30.04 7.86
C ILE A 170 29.07 29.57 8.20
N GLN A 171 29.56 29.97 9.37
CA GLN A 171 30.82 29.49 9.92
C GLN A 171 30.57 28.91 11.31
N VAL A 172 31.09 27.72 11.60
CA VAL A 172 30.84 27.00 12.85
C VAL A 172 32.17 26.66 13.51
N ASN A 173 32.28 26.88 14.82
CA ASN A 173 33.45 26.50 15.61
C ASN A 173 33.32 25.04 16.05
N LEU A 174 33.51 24.11 15.09
CA LEU A 174 33.44 22.69 15.36
C LEU A 174 34.58 22.27 16.29
N THR A 175 34.22 21.74 17.45
CA THR A 175 35.20 21.23 18.42
C THR A 175 35.33 19.72 18.33
N ARG A 176 36.39 19.18 18.93
CA ARG A 176 36.61 17.73 19.10
C ARG A 176 35.92 17.26 20.38
N ASP A 177 35.88 15.95 20.57
CA ASP A 177 35.33 15.33 21.78
C ASP A 177 35.99 15.85 23.04
N ASN A 178 35.15 16.10 24.05
CA ASN A 178 35.51 16.63 25.35
C ASN A 178 36.06 18.08 25.32
N VAL A 179 35.73 18.84 24.27
CA VAL A 179 36.07 20.27 24.15
C VAL A 179 34.79 21.08 23.96
N LYS A 180 34.59 22.06 24.85
CA LYS A 180 33.45 22.99 24.76
C LYS A 180 33.43 23.72 23.42
N GLY A 181 32.29 23.69 22.74
CA GLY A 181 32.10 24.37 21.46
C GLY A 181 30.89 23.85 20.69
N ALA A 182 30.88 24.02 19.36
CA ALA A 182 29.76 23.64 18.53
C ALA A 182 29.87 22.21 17.99
N ARG A 183 28.72 21.53 17.85
CA ARG A 183 28.57 20.25 17.15
C ARG A 183 27.44 20.31 16.13
N LEU A 184 27.56 19.50 15.08
CA LEU A 184 26.55 19.31 14.06
C LEU A 184 25.86 17.97 14.31
N VAL A 185 24.68 17.99 14.92
CA VAL A 185 23.99 16.77 15.33
C VAL A 185 22.88 16.45 14.34
N VAL A 186 22.90 15.26 13.75
CA VAL A 186 21.82 14.83 12.86
C VAL A 186 20.58 14.49 13.69
N ILE A 187 19.53 15.29 13.54
CA ILE A 187 18.25 15.08 14.23
C ILE A 187 17.29 14.24 13.39
N ASP A 188 17.27 14.41 12.06
CA ASP A 188 16.58 13.51 11.14
C ASP A 188 17.52 12.97 10.06
N GLY A 189 17.42 11.67 9.80
CA GLY A 189 18.30 10.95 8.88
C GLY A 189 19.48 10.21 9.51
N GLN A 190 19.45 9.92 10.82
CA GLN A 190 20.53 9.20 11.51
C GLN A 190 20.86 7.83 10.87
N HIS A 191 19.84 7.04 10.48
CA HIS A 191 20.02 5.78 9.76
C HIS A 191 20.69 5.98 8.38
N ARG A 192 20.37 7.08 7.69
CA ARG A 192 20.97 7.43 6.39
C ARG A 192 22.44 7.78 6.57
N LEU A 193 22.78 8.60 7.57
CA LEU A 193 24.17 8.93 7.91
C LEU A 193 24.96 7.66 8.26
N PHE A 194 24.38 6.75 9.05
CA PHE A 194 25.02 5.48 9.41
C PHE A 194 25.34 4.60 8.20
N ALA A 195 24.37 4.42 7.30
CA ALA A 195 24.57 3.67 6.06
C ALA A 195 25.68 4.30 5.19
N LEU A 196 25.68 5.63 5.04
CA LEU A 196 26.69 6.35 4.27
C LEU A 196 28.10 6.22 4.88
N ASN A 197 28.23 6.35 6.21
CA ASN A 197 29.51 6.15 6.90
C ASN A 197 30.02 4.70 6.77
N THR A 198 29.10 3.73 6.78
CA THR A 198 29.42 2.32 6.56
C THR A 198 29.95 2.09 5.15
N LEU A 199 29.24 2.60 4.13
CA LEU A 199 29.66 2.55 2.72
C LEU A 199 30.98 3.30 2.50
N MET A 200 31.20 4.44 3.15
CA MET A 200 32.47 5.17 3.07
C MET A 200 33.66 4.33 3.57
N THR A 201 33.43 3.48 4.57
CA THR A 201 34.47 2.65 5.19
C THR A 201 34.73 1.36 4.40
N HIS A 202 33.67 0.72 3.87
CA HIS A 202 33.77 -0.60 3.25
C HIS A 202 33.80 -0.55 1.71
N ASP A 203 33.03 0.33 1.08
CA ASP A 203 32.76 0.35 -0.38
C ASP A 203 32.78 1.78 -0.96
N ARG A 204 33.84 2.54 -0.67
CA ARG A 204 33.93 3.98 -1.00
C ARG A 204 33.69 4.32 -2.47
N SER A 205 34.07 3.44 -3.39
CA SER A 205 33.88 3.64 -4.84
C SER A 205 32.42 3.77 -5.24
N LEU A 206 31.49 3.18 -4.48
CA LEU A 206 30.06 3.20 -4.79
C LEU A 206 29.39 4.54 -4.47
N ILE A 207 30.02 5.36 -3.63
CA ILE A 207 29.52 6.69 -3.23
C ILE A 207 30.45 7.81 -3.70
N GLU A 208 31.39 7.52 -4.60
CA GLU A 208 32.31 8.52 -5.14
C GLU A 208 31.55 9.60 -5.93
N GLY A 209 31.87 10.87 -5.68
CA GLY A 209 31.19 12.01 -6.30
C GLY A 209 29.84 12.37 -5.69
N LEU A 210 29.33 11.61 -4.72
CA LEU A 210 28.07 11.91 -4.04
C LEU A 210 28.18 13.24 -3.26
N THR A 211 27.21 14.13 -3.50
CA THR A 211 27.06 15.40 -2.79
C THR A 211 25.70 15.43 -2.13
N LEU A 212 25.67 15.48 -0.80
CA LEU A 212 24.46 15.35 0.00
C LEU A 212 23.91 16.71 0.37
N PRO A 213 22.60 16.96 0.16
CA PRO A 213 21.96 18.16 0.65
C PRO A 213 21.82 18.10 2.18
N ILE A 214 22.19 19.18 2.86
CA ILE A 214 22.12 19.31 4.32
C ILE A 214 21.30 20.55 4.66
N CYS A 215 20.34 20.39 5.56
CA CYS A 215 19.61 21.49 6.18
C CYS A 215 20.16 21.68 7.60
N LEU A 216 21.00 22.70 7.79
CA LEU A 216 21.44 23.11 9.12
C LEU A 216 20.33 23.92 9.78
N VAL A 217 19.99 23.63 11.03
CA VAL A 217 18.97 24.35 11.79
C VAL A 217 19.49 24.79 13.16
N TYR A 218 19.03 25.94 13.63
CA TYR A 218 19.29 26.42 14.98
C TYR A 218 18.17 27.38 15.42
N PRO A 219 17.77 27.37 16.70
CA PRO A 219 16.85 28.35 17.27
C PRO A 219 17.60 29.66 17.61
N PRO A 220 17.51 30.73 16.80
CA PRO A 220 18.34 31.93 16.97
C PRO A 220 18.08 32.67 18.29
N ASN A 221 16.86 32.55 18.83
CA ASN A 221 16.39 33.32 19.98
C ASN A 221 16.59 32.60 21.33
N SER A 222 16.98 31.32 21.32
CA SER A 222 17.29 30.54 22.53
C SER A 222 18.68 30.92 23.07
N ILE A 223 18.85 32.19 23.41
CA ILE A 223 20.06 32.78 23.98
C ILE A 223 19.90 33.03 25.48
N ALA A 224 21.02 33.12 26.21
CA ALA A 224 21.03 33.32 27.67
C ALA A 224 20.21 34.56 28.10
N HIS A 225 20.26 35.67 27.36
CA HIS A 225 19.45 36.87 27.62
C HIS A 225 17.94 36.62 27.63
N ASN A 226 17.46 35.64 26.88
CA ASN A 226 16.03 35.38 26.68
C ASN A 226 15.51 34.17 27.49
N SER A 227 16.26 33.69 28.48
CA SER A 227 15.97 32.44 29.20
C SER A 227 14.58 32.37 29.87
N ASP A 228 13.98 33.52 30.19
CA ASP A 228 12.67 33.60 30.83
C ASP A 228 11.50 33.64 29.84
N SER A 229 11.77 33.87 28.54
CA SER A 229 10.74 34.12 27.52
C SER A 229 10.82 33.18 26.30
N GLN A 230 11.94 32.48 26.14
CA GLN A 230 12.17 31.53 25.05
C GLN A 230 12.47 30.14 25.60
N PRO A 231 12.01 29.08 24.95
CA PRO A 231 12.36 27.71 25.34
C PRO A 231 13.85 27.41 25.14
N LYS A 232 14.31 26.38 25.86
CA LYS A 232 15.69 25.88 25.77
C LYS A 232 15.97 25.27 24.40
N VAL A 233 17.22 25.31 23.96
CA VAL A 233 17.69 24.67 22.72
C VAL A 233 17.25 23.20 22.63
N PRO A 234 17.50 22.33 23.64
CA PRO A 234 17.01 20.95 23.62
C PRO A 234 15.50 20.80 23.40
N GLU A 235 14.68 21.63 24.05
CA GLU A 235 13.21 21.56 23.96
C GLU A 235 12.72 21.90 22.56
N VAL A 236 13.31 22.92 21.94
CA VAL A 236 12.97 23.33 20.57
C VAL A 236 13.34 22.25 19.56
N LEU A 237 14.56 21.71 19.66
CA LEU A 237 15.02 20.66 18.76
C LEU A 237 14.21 19.36 18.91
N ARG A 238 13.80 19.02 20.14
CA ARG A 238 12.90 17.89 20.41
C ARG A 238 11.55 18.08 19.74
N ASN A 239 10.92 19.24 19.92
CA ASN A 239 9.61 19.51 19.30
C ASN A 239 9.72 19.47 17.78
N LEU A 240 10.78 20.06 17.21
CA LEU A 240 11.06 19.97 15.77
C LEU A 240 11.18 18.52 15.30
N PHE A 241 11.91 17.66 16.02
CA PHE A 241 12.02 16.25 15.68
C PHE A 241 10.67 15.51 15.74
N VAL A 242 9.88 15.75 16.79
CA VAL A 242 8.56 15.12 16.95
C VAL A 242 7.62 15.59 15.85
N ASP A 243 7.61 16.86 15.52
CA ASP A 243 6.77 17.43 14.47
C ASP A 243 7.16 16.87 13.10
N VAL A 244 8.45 16.84 12.78
CA VAL A 244 8.95 16.25 11.52
C VAL A 244 8.52 14.80 11.39
N ASN A 245 8.61 13.98 12.45
CA ASN A 245 8.25 12.56 12.39
C ASN A 245 6.74 12.29 12.46
N SER A 246 5.98 13.10 13.20
CA SER A 246 4.53 12.91 13.37
C SER A 246 3.72 13.43 12.18
N THR A 247 4.23 14.44 11.47
CA THR A 247 3.59 14.98 10.26
C THR A 247 3.85 14.16 8.99
N VAL A 248 4.75 13.17 9.02
CA VAL A 248 4.91 12.21 7.91
C VAL A 248 3.69 11.29 7.83
N GLU A 249 2.66 11.71 7.08
CA GLU A 249 1.61 10.79 6.66
C GLU A 249 2.20 9.76 5.70
N ARG A 250 2.27 8.49 6.13
CA ARG A 250 2.64 7.40 5.21
C ARG A 250 1.64 7.34 4.06
N VAL A 251 2.13 7.57 2.85
CA VAL A 251 1.37 7.27 1.62
C VAL A 251 0.90 5.83 1.71
N SER A 252 -0.41 5.62 1.67
CA SER A 252 -1.02 4.31 1.90
C SER A 252 -2.22 4.08 0.97
N GLY A 253 -2.68 2.83 0.93
CA GLY A 253 -3.82 2.41 0.13
C GLY A 253 -3.57 2.44 -1.39
N HIS A 254 -4.49 3.05 -2.13
CA HIS A 254 -4.49 3.05 -3.60
C HIS A 254 -3.27 3.74 -4.24
N PHE A 255 -2.66 4.71 -3.55
CA PHE A 255 -1.50 5.41 -4.06
C PHE A 255 -0.29 4.49 -4.22
N LEU A 256 0.00 3.64 -3.24
CA LEU A 256 1.12 2.69 -3.35
C LEU A 256 0.91 1.71 -4.51
N THR A 257 -0.32 1.26 -4.72
CA THR A 257 -0.67 0.39 -5.84
C THR A 257 -0.44 1.07 -7.19
N LEU A 258 -0.75 2.36 -7.34
CA LEU A 258 -0.64 3.07 -8.63
C LEU A 258 0.74 3.69 -8.89
N LEU A 259 1.51 4.02 -7.85
CA LEU A 259 2.81 4.68 -7.98
C LEU A 259 3.96 3.74 -8.32
N SER A 260 3.80 2.45 -8.07
CA SER A 260 4.87 1.48 -8.30
C SER A 260 5.07 1.20 -9.80
N GLU A 261 6.14 1.73 -10.39
CA GLU A 261 6.47 1.49 -11.79
C GLU A 261 7.03 0.08 -12.07
N GLN A 262 7.42 -0.65 -11.03
CA GLN A 262 8.12 -1.93 -11.12
C GLN A 262 7.25 -3.12 -10.66
N THR A 263 5.92 -2.95 -10.62
CA THR A 263 5.01 -4.07 -10.31
C THR A 263 3.96 -4.22 -11.39
N LEU A 264 3.72 -5.47 -11.80
CA LEU A 264 2.78 -5.72 -12.89
C LEU A 264 1.34 -5.43 -12.44
N GLY A 265 1.02 -5.65 -11.16
CA GLY A 265 -0.26 -5.25 -10.57
C GLY A 265 -0.56 -3.76 -10.73
N SER A 266 0.46 -2.89 -10.58
CA SER A 266 0.31 -1.45 -10.84
C SER A 266 0.03 -1.15 -12.30
N ILE A 267 0.78 -1.78 -13.22
CA ILE A 267 0.56 -1.64 -14.66
C ILE A 267 -0.88 -2.06 -15.01
N ILE A 268 -1.32 -3.25 -14.56
CA ILE A 268 -2.67 -3.75 -14.81
C ILE A 268 -3.73 -2.78 -14.31
N CYS A 269 -3.62 -2.29 -13.06
CA CYS A 269 -4.60 -1.34 -12.52
C CYS A 269 -4.62 -0.01 -13.28
N ARG A 270 -3.46 0.54 -13.65
CA ARG A 270 -3.37 1.80 -14.41
C ARG A 270 -3.96 1.67 -15.80
N GLU A 271 -3.56 0.64 -16.53
CA GLU A 271 -4.05 0.39 -17.88
C GLU A 271 -5.55 0.04 -17.90
N PHE A 272 -6.04 -0.68 -16.88
CA PHE A 272 -7.48 -0.88 -16.68
C PHE A 272 -8.23 0.44 -16.48
N CYS A 273 -7.80 1.29 -15.53
CA CYS A 273 -8.44 2.59 -15.30
C CYS A 273 -8.37 3.49 -16.54
N LYS A 274 -7.24 3.49 -17.26
CA LYS A 274 -7.07 4.24 -18.51
C LYS A 274 -8.05 3.76 -19.58
N SER A 275 -8.15 2.45 -19.81
CA SER A 275 -9.09 1.87 -20.77
C SER A 275 -10.55 2.14 -20.40
N VAL A 276 -10.89 2.16 -19.10
CA VAL A 276 -12.23 2.53 -18.65
C VAL A 276 -12.51 4.01 -18.93
N LEU A 277 -11.56 4.89 -18.65
CA LEU A 277 -11.71 6.32 -18.94
C LEU A 277 -11.91 6.56 -20.45
N GLU A 278 -11.15 5.87 -21.31
CA GLU A 278 -11.26 5.98 -22.77
C GLU A 278 -12.60 5.44 -23.30
N GLN A 279 -13.07 4.28 -22.81
CA GLN A 279 -14.27 3.62 -23.33
C GLN A 279 -15.58 4.07 -22.66
N LYS A 280 -15.53 4.45 -21.38
CA LYS A 280 -16.71 4.70 -20.52
C LYS A 280 -16.73 6.11 -19.92
N GLN A 281 -15.72 6.94 -20.20
CA GLN A 281 -15.56 8.33 -19.73
C GLN A 281 -15.41 8.43 -18.21
N SER A 282 -15.49 9.67 -17.70
CA SER A 282 -15.36 10.00 -16.28
C SER A 282 -16.32 9.21 -15.38
N GLU A 283 -17.53 8.97 -15.86
CA GLU A 283 -18.57 8.24 -15.17
C GLU A 283 -18.18 6.78 -14.97
N GLY A 284 -17.60 6.13 -15.99
CA GLY A 284 -17.07 4.77 -15.85
C GLY A 284 -15.92 4.70 -14.86
N LEU A 285 -14.99 5.68 -14.89
CA LEU A 285 -13.89 5.74 -13.93
C LEU A 285 -14.39 6.01 -12.50
N GLY A 286 -15.46 6.79 -12.34
CA GLY A 286 -16.12 7.07 -11.05
C GLY A 286 -16.80 5.86 -10.41
N LEU A 287 -16.98 4.77 -11.17
CA LEU A 287 -17.46 3.48 -10.68
C LEU A 287 -16.33 2.60 -10.13
N ILE A 288 -15.08 3.03 -10.23
CA ILE A 288 -13.92 2.33 -9.67
C ILE A 288 -13.43 3.13 -8.47
N GLU A 289 -13.23 2.48 -7.33
CA GLU A 289 -12.52 3.10 -6.23
C GLU A 289 -11.02 3.14 -6.53
N TRP A 290 -10.55 4.34 -6.77
CA TRP A 290 -9.15 4.74 -6.74
C TRP A 290 -9.03 5.94 -5.79
N ASN A 291 -7.83 6.25 -5.31
CA ASN A 291 -7.61 7.35 -4.34
C ASN A 291 -8.26 7.15 -2.94
N THR A 292 -8.11 5.95 -2.37
CA THR A 292 -8.44 5.68 -0.95
C THR A 292 -7.14 5.64 -0.16
N LYS A 293 -7.00 6.55 0.81
CA LYS A 293 -5.78 6.68 1.62
C LYS A 293 -5.62 5.51 2.62
N ASN A 294 -6.69 5.12 3.30
CA ASN A 294 -6.61 4.06 4.31
C ASN A 294 -6.35 2.69 3.67
N HIS A 295 -5.29 2.01 4.09
CA HIS A 295 -4.91 0.70 3.54
C HIS A 295 -6.00 -0.37 3.71
N LYS A 296 -6.64 -0.48 4.87
CA LYS A 296 -7.69 -1.48 5.09
C LYS A 296 -8.89 -1.23 4.19
N GLN A 297 -9.33 0.03 4.07
CA GLN A 297 -10.44 0.41 3.19
C GLN A 297 -10.09 0.21 1.71
N SER A 298 -8.82 0.38 1.32
CA SER A 298 -8.39 0.17 -0.06
C SER A 298 -8.54 -1.28 -0.53
N LEU A 299 -8.52 -2.26 0.38
CA LEU A 299 -8.67 -3.69 0.05
C LEU A 299 -10.14 -4.14 -0.04
N GLU A 300 -11.08 -3.22 0.19
CA GLU A 300 -12.53 -3.43 0.17
C GLU A 300 -13.18 -2.48 -0.85
N ILE A 301 -14.50 -2.60 -1.00
CA ILE A 301 -15.34 -1.67 -1.76
C ILE A 301 -16.10 -0.85 -0.72
N SER A 302 -15.60 0.35 -0.45
CA SER A 302 -16.03 1.20 0.65
C SER A 302 -17.13 2.19 0.27
N ARG A 303 -17.22 2.55 -1.01
CA ARG A 303 -18.23 3.46 -1.56
C ARG A 303 -19.43 2.65 -2.04
N GLU A 304 -20.62 3.18 -1.81
CA GLU A 304 -21.86 2.45 -2.11
C GLU A 304 -22.15 2.41 -3.62
N HIS A 305 -21.83 3.48 -4.35
CA HIS A 305 -22.11 3.63 -5.77
C HIS A 305 -21.08 2.97 -6.70
N THR A 306 -20.00 2.41 -6.18
CA THR A 306 -18.91 1.86 -7.00
C THR A 306 -19.11 0.39 -7.30
N LEU A 307 -18.62 -0.04 -8.47
CA LEU A 307 -18.62 -1.43 -8.91
C LEU A 307 -17.49 -2.23 -8.28
N THR A 308 -16.27 -1.66 -8.28
CA THR A 308 -15.05 -2.35 -7.83
C THR A 308 -14.02 -1.36 -7.29
N SER A 309 -12.88 -1.89 -6.85
CA SER A 309 -11.74 -1.15 -6.30
C SER A 309 -10.45 -1.67 -6.89
N ILE A 310 -9.51 -0.76 -7.22
CA ILE A 310 -8.19 -1.18 -7.70
C ILE A 310 -7.43 -2.01 -6.65
N GLY A 311 -7.69 -1.79 -5.36
CA GLY A 311 -7.08 -2.59 -4.31
C GLY A 311 -7.64 -4.01 -4.24
N VAL A 312 -8.93 -4.21 -4.56
CA VAL A 312 -9.52 -5.56 -4.70
C VAL A 312 -8.89 -6.30 -5.88
N ILE A 313 -8.76 -5.63 -7.03
CA ILE A 313 -8.18 -6.20 -8.25
C ILE A 313 -6.70 -6.55 -8.03
N ASN A 314 -5.89 -5.60 -7.56
CA ASN A 314 -4.46 -5.83 -7.32
C ASN A 314 -4.23 -6.93 -6.28
N ASN A 315 -5.01 -6.95 -5.19
CA ASN A 315 -4.88 -8.00 -4.18
C ASN A 315 -5.26 -9.38 -4.73
N ALA A 316 -6.28 -9.48 -5.59
CA ALA A 316 -6.62 -10.74 -6.25
C ALA A 316 -5.45 -11.26 -7.11
N PHE A 317 -4.86 -10.39 -7.93
CA PHE A 317 -3.73 -10.77 -8.76
C PHE A 317 -2.48 -11.10 -7.95
N GLU A 318 -2.18 -10.34 -6.89
CA GLU A 318 -1.06 -10.64 -6.01
C GLU A 318 -1.22 -12.00 -5.32
N GLU A 319 -2.41 -12.36 -4.85
CA GLU A 319 -2.66 -13.67 -4.25
C GLU A 319 -2.41 -14.83 -5.23
N ILE A 320 -2.72 -14.64 -6.51
CA ILE A 320 -2.59 -15.68 -7.55
C ILE A 320 -1.13 -15.75 -8.05
N PHE A 321 -0.57 -14.61 -8.44
CA PHE A 321 0.67 -14.51 -9.20
C PHE A 321 1.93 -14.31 -8.37
N LYS A 322 1.83 -14.15 -7.04
CA LYS A 322 3.02 -14.16 -6.16
C LYS A 322 3.70 -15.53 -6.06
N THR A 323 3.00 -16.62 -6.37
CA THR A 323 3.55 -17.99 -6.29
C THR A 323 4.34 -18.34 -7.54
N LYS A 324 5.34 -19.24 -7.46
CA LYS A 324 6.13 -19.69 -8.63
C LYS A 324 5.24 -20.21 -9.78
N GLY A 325 4.22 -21.00 -9.45
CA GLY A 325 3.25 -21.49 -10.45
C GLY A 325 2.38 -20.38 -11.04
N GLY A 326 1.98 -19.42 -10.21
CA GLY A 326 1.25 -18.23 -10.67
C GLY A 326 2.06 -17.36 -11.61
N VAL A 327 3.34 -17.11 -11.31
CA VAL A 327 4.24 -16.36 -12.18
C VAL A 327 4.36 -17.02 -13.56
N ARG A 328 4.55 -18.35 -13.61
CA ARG A 328 4.58 -19.09 -14.89
C ARG A 328 3.27 -18.97 -15.65
N LEU A 329 2.14 -19.12 -14.97
CA LEU A 329 0.83 -18.97 -15.59
C LEU A 329 0.63 -17.57 -16.18
N LEU A 330 1.04 -16.53 -15.44
CA LEU A 330 0.98 -15.16 -15.92
C LEU A 330 1.87 -14.91 -17.13
N ALA A 331 3.10 -15.41 -17.13
CA ALA A 331 3.99 -15.35 -18.28
C ALA A 331 3.35 -16.01 -19.51
N ALA A 332 2.69 -17.16 -19.33
CA ALA A 332 1.95 -17.84 -20.38
C ALA A 332 0.71 -17.05 -20.85
N ILE A 333 -0.04 -16.42 -19.93
CA ILE A 333 -1.20 -15.55 -20.27
C ILE A 333 -0.75 -14.36 -21.11
N LEU A 334 0.36 -13.72 -20.73
CA LEU A 334 0.94 -12.59 -21.45
C LEU A 334 1.69 -13.01 -22.73
N GLY A 335 1.95 -14.30 -22.90
CA GLY A 335 2.73 -14.83 -24.03
C GLY A 335 4.21 -14.46 -23.99
N ILE A 336 4.77 -14.15 -22.81
CA ILE A 336 6.19 -13.76 -22.64
C ILE A 336 7.11 -14.88 -23.15
N ASP A 337 6.78 -16.14 -22.89
CA ASP A 337 7.59 -17.29 -23.30
C ASP A 337 7.78 -17.38 -24.82
N LYS A 338 6.78 -16.92 -25.60
CA LYS A 338 6.82 -16.91 -27.08
C LYS A 338 7.49 -15.65 -27.65
N ARG A 339 7.76 -14.66 -26.80
CA ARG A 339 8.22 -13.31 -27.15
C ARG A 339 9.46 -12.91 -26.34
N SER A 340 10.22 -13.88 -25.85
CA SER A 340 11.37 -13.67 -24.97
C SER A 340 12.45 -12.80 -25.62
N SER A 341 12.60 -12.85 -26.94
CA SER A 341 13.53 -12.01 -27.72
C SER A 341 13.18 -10.52 -27.71
N GLU A 342 11.97 -10.14 -27.27
CA GLU A 342 11.55 -8.74 -27.15
C GLU A 342 11.92 -8.12 -25.79
N PHE A 343 12.56 -8.91 -24.90
CA PHE A 343 12.98 -8.48 -23.58
C PHE A 343 14.51 -8.55 -23.46
N ASP A 344 15.11 -7.43 -23.08
CA ASP A 344 16.55 -7.33 -22.84
C ASP A 344 16.88 -7.65 -21.37
N PHE A 345 17.48 -8.80 -21.11
CA PHE A 345 17.88 -9.26 -19.77
C PHE A 345 19.32 -8.88 -19.40
N GLY A 346 20.00 -8.08 -20.23
CA GLY A 346 21.39 -7.67 -20.08
C GLY A 346 22.37 -8.74 -20.56
N THR A 347 23.65 -8.50 -20.32
CA THR A 347 24.74 -9.43 -20.62
C THR A 347 25.31 -10.06 -19.35
N ASP A 348 25.96 -11.22 -19.49
CA ASP A 348 26.73 -11.85 -18.41
C ASP A 348 28.18 -11.34 -18.33
N GLU A 349 28.97 -11.93 -17.44
CA GLU A 349 30.38 -11.55 -17.19
C GLU A 349 31.29 -11.73 -18.43
N TYR A 350 30.81 -12.41 -19.46
CA TYR A 350 31.51 -12.67 -20.71
C TYR A 350 30.92 -11.86 -21.89
N GLU A 351 30.09 -10.85 -21.60
CA GLU A 351 29.37 -10.03 -22.58
C GLU A 351 28.35 -10.82 -23.44
N GLU A 352 27.93 -12.03 -23.01
CA GLU A 352 26.90 -12.80 -23.73
C GLU A 352 25.50 -12.38 -23.28
N GLU A 353 24.55 -12.28 -24.22
CA GLU A 353 23.14 -11.95 -23.91
C GLU A 353 22.53 -12.97 -22.95
N LYS A 354 22.04 -12.50 -21.79
CA LYS A 354 21.37 -13.34 -20.80
C LYS A 354 20.06 -13.88 -21.37
N SER A 355 19.88 -15.19 -21.28
CA SER A 355 18.60 -15.84 -21.56
C SER A 355 17.51 -15.35 -20.61
N ALA A 356 16.25 -15.39 -21.07
CA ALA A 356 15.10 -15.10 -20.21
C ALA A 356 15.16 -15.92 -18.91
N PRO A 357 14.88 -15.30 -17.74
CA PRO A 357 14.86 -16.01 -16.47
C PRO A 357 13.78 -17.10 -16.51
N GLU A 358 13.99 -18.18 -15.76
CA GLU A 358 13.01 -19.28 -15.63
C GLU A 358 11.63 -18.77 -15.16
N TYR A 359 11.59 -17.61 -14.50
CA TYR A 359 10.38 -16.92 -14.07
C TYR A 359 10.52 -15.41 -14.33
N PHE A 360 9.63 -14.83 -15.11
CA PHE A 360 9.55 -13.37 -15.25
C PHE A 360 9.05 -12.75 -13.93
N PRO A 361 9.77 -11.81 -13.31
CA PRO A 361 9.44 -11.39 -11.95
C PRO A 361 8.16 -10.55 -11.88
N TRP A 362 7.29 -10.85 -10.91
CA TRP A 362 6.04 -10.10 -10.63
C TRP A 362 6.30 -8.67 -10.11
N ARG A 363 7.45 -8.46 -9.48
CA ARG A 363 7.92 -7.19 -8.91
C ARG A 363 9.38 -6.97 -9.27
N ASP A 364 9.82 -5.73 -9.21
CA ASP A 364 11.23 -5.32 -9.34
C ASP A 364 11.83 -5.71 -10.70
N PHE A 365 11.01 -5.78 -11.76
CA PHE A 365 11.53 -5.88 -13.14
C PHE A 365 12.16 -4.56 -13.57
N LEU A 366 13.08 -4.67 -14.54
CA LEU A 366 13.82 -3.53 -15.09
C LEU A 366 12.88 -2.56 -15.81
N SER A 367 13.07 -1.25 -15.63
CA SER A 367 12.20 -0.22 -16.22
C SER A 367 12.12 -0.31 -17.75
N ARG A 368 13.18 -0.80 -18.42
CA ARG A 368 13.19 -1.06 -19.88
C ARG A 368 12.14 -2.07 -20.34
N HIS A 369 11.71 -3.00 -19.49
CA HIS A 369 10.66 -3.99 -19.85
C HIS A 369 9.25 -3.41 -19.78
N ARG A 370 9.07 -2.27 -19.12
CA ARG A 370 7.77 -1.68 -18.82
C ARG A 370 6.93 -1.42 -20.06
N GLU A 371 7.52 -0.78 -21.07
CA GLU A 371 6.79 -0.42 -22.29
C GLU A 371 6.19 -1.67 -22.96
N ARG A 372 6.98 -2.75 -23.03
CA ARG A 372 6.49 -4.00 -23.60
C ARG A 372 5.44 -4.66 -22.74
N LEU A 373 5.63 -4.69 -21.41
CA LEU A 373 4.63 -5.23 -20.48
C LEU A 373 3.30 -4.49 -20.56
N VAL A 374 3.31 -3.16 -20.71
CA VAL A 374 2.10 -2.34 -20.92
C VAL A 374 1.35 -2.80 -22.17
N VAL A 375 2.07 -3.04 -23.27
CA VAL A 375 1.46 -3.55 -24.51
C VAL A 375 0.84 -4.94 -24.29
N LEU A 376 1.58 -5.88 -23.69
CA LEU A 376 1.07 -7.24 -23.45
C LEU A 376 -0.15 -7.26 -22.51
N VAL A 377 -0.13 -6.42 -21.46
CA VAL A 377 -1.26 -6.25 -20.54
C VAL A 377 -2.49 -5.71 -21.27
N ASN A 378 -2.31 -4.74 -22.17
CA ASN A 378 -3.40 -4.19 -22.97
C ASN A 378 -3.91 -5.15 -24.06
N GLU A 379 -3.09 -6.08 -24.54
CA GLU A 379 -3.52 -7.13 -25.47
C GLU A 379 -4.34 -8.24 -24.78
N THR A 380 -4.17 -8.46 -23.48
CA THR A 380 -4.67 -9.68 -22.80
C THR A 380 -5.51 -9.42 -21.54
N ILE A 381 -4.92 -8.79 -20.52
CA ILE A 381 -5.51 -8.64 -19.18
C ILE A 381 -6.50 -7.47 -19.15
N THR A 382 -6.15 -6.30 -19.70
CA THR A 382 -7.01 -5.11 -19.68
C THR A 382 -8.38 -5.39 -20.33
N PRO A 383 -8.47 -5.98 -21.54
CA PRO A 383 -9.76 -6.31 -22.15
C PRO A 383 -10.56 -7.32 -21.33
N SER A 384 -9.87 -8.28 -20.68
CA SER A 384 -10.51 -9.27 -19.81
C SER A 384 -11.18 -8.62 -18.60
N LEU A 385 -10.52 -7.65 -17.96
CA LEU A 385 -11.08 -6.91 -16.84
C LEU A 385 -12.27 -6.04 -17.25
N ILE A 386 -12.20 -5.38 -18.41
CA ILE A 386 -13.34 -4.63 -18.97
C ILE A 386 -14.53 -5.55 -19.19
N GLU A 387 -14.30 -6.73 -19.79
CA GLU A 387 -15.37 -7.69 -20.08
C GLU A 387 -16.08 -8.14 -18.79
N MET A 388 -15.29 -8.47 -17.75
CA MET A 388 -15.82 -8.97 -16.48
C MET A 388 -16.52 -7.89 -15.65
N PHE A 389 -15.95 -6.68 -15.53
CA PHE A 389 -16.42 -5.65 -14.60
C PHE A 389 -17.34 -4.59 -15.23
N PHE A 390 -17.33 -4.42 -16.56
CA PHE A 390 -18.15 -3.41 -17.24
C PHE A 390 -19.07 -3.97 -18.31
N ASN A 391 -18.80 -5.16 -18.87
CA ASN A 391 -19.65 -5.73 -19.92
C ASN A 391 -20.55 -6.89 -19.45
N THR A 392 -20.41 -7.35 -18.20
CA THR A 392 -21.43 -8.20 -17.55
C THR A 392 -22.76 -7.44 -17.52
N SER A 393 -23.85 -8.07 -17.94
CA SER A 393 -25.15 -7.42 -18.21
C SER A 393 -25.63 -6.44 -17.12
N PHE A 394 -25.65 -6.85 -15.86
CA PHE A 394 -26.09 -5.97 -14.76
C PHE A 394 -25.09 -4.85 -14.45
N PHE A 395 -23.77 -5.07 -14.63
CA PHE A 395 -22.76 -4.01 -14.49
C PHE A 395 -22.83 -3.00 -15.64
N SER A 396 -22.98 -3.47 -16.88
CA SER A 396 -23.15 -2.61 -18.06
C SER A 396 -24.39 -1.74 -17.93
N ARG A 397 -25.53 -2.35 -17.55
CA ARG A 397 -26.77 -1.61 -17.29
C ARG A 397 -26.59 -0.56 -16.21
N TYR A 398 -25.96 -0.90 -15.08
CA TYR A 398 -25.73 0.08 -14.02
C TYR A 398 -24.82 1.23 -14.49
N CYS A 399 -23.78 0.93 -15.27
CA CYS A 399 -22.90 1.96 -15.81
C CYS A 399 -23.63 2.97 -16.70
N GLU A 400 -24.58 2.50 -17.51
CA GLU A 400 -25.43 3.36 -18.35
C GLU A 400 -26.39 4.20 -17.50
N GLU A 401 -27.10 3.58 -16.57
CA GLU A 401 -28.04 4.28 -15.68
C GLU A 401 -27.34 5.30 -14.76
N PHE A 402 -26.15 4.98 -14.27
CA PHE A 402 -25.31 5.88 -13.48
C PHE A 402 -24.92 7.13 -14.28
N ARG A 403 -24.56 6.97 -15.56
CA ARG A 403 -24.29 8.11 -16.45
C ARG A 403 -25.56 8.93 -16.69
N ASN A 404 -26.66 8.25 -17.00
CA ASN A 404 -27.94 8.90 -17.29
C ASN A 404 -28.46 9.70 -16.09
N PHE A 405 -28.20 9.24 -14.86
CA PHE A 405 -28.53 9.98 -13.63
C PHE A 405 -27.91 11.38 -13.65
N PHE A 406 -26.59 11.51 -13.86
CA PHE A 406 -25.94 12.83 -13.88
C PHE A 406 -26.44 13.71 -15.03
N VAL A 407 -26.58 13.14 -16.23
CA VAL A 407 -27.07 13.89 -17.40
C VAL A 407 -28.49 14.42 -17.15
N ALA A 408 -29.39 13.57 -16.64
CA ALA A 408 -30.77 13.94 -16.36
C ALA A 408 -30.86 15.03 -15.29
N THR A 409 -30.07 14.92 -14.20
CA THR A 409 -30.06 15.93 -13.13
C THR A 409 -29.47 17.26 -13.60
N GLU A 410 -28.41 17.25 -14.41
CA GLU A 410 -27.86 18.48 -15.00
C GLU A 410 -28.87 19.18 -15.92
N ASP A 411 -29.57 18.41 -16.75
CA ASP A 411 -30.61 18.93 -17.63
C ASP A 411 -31.83 19.45 -16.87
N GLU A 412 -32.21 18.82 -15.77
CA GLU A 412 -33.25 19.30 -14.86
C GLU A 412 -32.87 20.64 -14.21
N ILE A 413 -31.68 20.73 -13.59
CA ILE A 413 -31.16 21.96 -12.98
C ILE A 413 -31.14 23.11 -14.00
N ARG A 414 -30.68 22.83 -15.23
CA ARG A 414 -30.63 23.81 -16.32
C ARG A 414 -32.03 24.25 -16.77
N ARG A 415 -32.98 23.30 -16.91
CA ARG A 415 -34.37 23.60 -17.32
C ARG A 415 -35.09 24.42 -16.26
N GLU A 416 -34.91 24.08 -14.98
CA GLU A 416 -35.56 24.76 -13.85
C GLU A 416 -34.84 26.07 -13.43
N ARG A 417 -33.69 26.39 -14.05
CA ARG A 417 -32.86 27.57 -13.75
C ARG A 417 -32.50 27.67 -12.26
N ARG A 418 -32.23 26.52 -11.63
CA ARG A 418 -31.84 26.47 -10.22
C ARG A 418 -30.44 27.05 -10.05
N SER A 419 -30.21 27.77 -8.95
CA SER A 419 -28.91 28.39 -8.63
C SER A 419 -27.86 27.41 -8.09
N ASP A 420 -28.20 26.12 -8.02
CA ASP A 420 -27.39 25.06 -7.43
C ASP A 420 -26.47 24.33 -8.42
N GLN A 421 -26.34 24.81 -9.66
CA GLN A 421 -25.49 24.18 -10.69
C GLN A 421 -24.03 24.00 -10.23
N ASN A 422 -23.43 25.02 -9.60
CA ASN A 422 -22.06 24.92 -9.06
C ASN A 422 -21.96 23.96 -7.88
N ILE A 423 -23.05 23.83 -7.10
CA ILE A 423 -23.13 22.90 -5.97
C ILE A 423 -23.21 21.47 -6.50
N PHE A 424 -24.06 21.22 -7.50
CA PHE A 424 -24.18 19.92 -8.14
C PHE A 424 -22.89 19.49 -8.84
N SER A 425 -22.21 20.41 -9.54
CA SER A 425 -20.90 20.13 -10.14
C SER A 425 -19.89 19.68 -9.08
N ASN A 426 -19.83 20.34 -7.92
CA ASN A 426 -18.94 19.91 -6.83
C ASN A 426 -19.33 18.52 -6.27
N VAL A 427 -20.63 18.22 -6.16
CA VAL A 427 -21.10 16.89 -5.76
C VAL A 427 -20.71 15.83 -6.79
N LYS A 428 -20.91 16.10 -8.09
CA LYS A 428 -20.51 15.21 -9.18
C LYS A 428 -19.00 14.95 -9.14
N ASP A 429 -18.19 16.00 -9.00
CA ASP A 429 -16.74 15.88 -8.88
C ASP A 429 -16.33 15.05 -7.65
N HIS A 430 -17.03 15.22 -6.52
CA HIS A 430 -16.81 14.40 -5.33
C HIS A 430 -17.14 12.93 -5.57
N ILE A 431 -18.28 12.63 -6.17
CA ILE A 431 -18.72 11.25 -6.43
C ILE A 431 -17.81 10.53 -7.45
N LEU A 432 -17.41 11.23 -8.52
CA LEU A 432 -16.59 10.66 -9.58
C LEU A 432 -15.10 10.58 -9.23
N PHE A 433 -14.55 11.57 -8.53
CA PHE A 433 -13.10 11.73 -8.36
C PHE A 433 -12.63 11.81 -6.91
N ASN A 434 -13.55 11.68 -5.95
CA ASN A 434 -13.26 11.91 -4.53
C ASN A 434 -12.70 13.32 -4.25
N GLY A 435 -13.16 14.32 -5.02
CA GLY A 435 -12.78 15.73 -4.87
C GLY A 435 -13.21 16.31 -3.51
N MET A 436 -12.69 17.48 -3.13
CA MET A 436 -13.08 18.11 -1.87
C MET A 436 -14.54 18.61 -1.93
N LEU A 437 -15.35 18.19 -0.96
CA LEU A 437 -16.74 18.62 -0.85
C LEU A 437 -16.84 19.93 -0.06
N ILE A 438 -17.45 20.97 -0.65
CA ILE A 438 -17.68 22.24 0.04
C ILE A 438 -18.87 22.13 1.00
N LYS A 439 -18.89 22.93 2.07
CA LYS A 439 -19.98 22.89 3.08
C LYS A 439 -21.40 22.98 2.48
N PRO A 440 -21.70 23.88 1.53
CA PRO A 440 -23.04 23.95 0.91
C PRO A 440 -23.45 22.69 0.13
N ALA A 441 -22.50 21.86 -0.30
CA ALA A 441 -22.73 20.68 -1.13
C ALA A 441 -23.08 19.42 -0.31
N GLN A 442 -22.90 19.44 1.02
CA GLN A 442 -23.09 18.27 1.89
C GLN A 442 -24.53 17.73 1.88
N THR A 443 -25.52 18.62 1.90
CA THR A 443 -26.94 18.24 1.87
C THR A 443 -27.30 17.59 0.53
N MET A 444 -26.86 18.18 -0.58
CA MET A 444 -27.13 17.62 -1.92
C MET A 444 -26.40 16.28 -2.13
N HIS A 445 -25.15 16.18 -1.68
CA HIS A 445 -24.38 14.93 -1.71
C HIS A 445 -25.10 13.79 -0.99
N THR A 446 -25.74 14.06 0.15
CA THR A 446 -26.47 13.03 0.91
C THR A 446 -27.66 12.49 0.12
N HIS A 447 -28.42 13.36 -0.56
CA HIS A 447 -29.52 12.96 -1.43
C HIS A 447 -29.02 12.16 -2.64
N VAL A 448 -28.02 12.68 -3.36
CA VAL A 448 -27.42 11.99 -4.51
C VAL A 448 -26.89 10.60 -4.12
N ARG A 449 -26.22 10.49 -2.97
CA ARG A 449 -25.75 9.19 -2.47
C ARG A 449 -26.91 8.22 -2.21
N ALA A 450 -28.00 8.68 -1.61
CA ALA A 450 -29.18 7.85 -1.37
C ALA A 450 -29.81 7.36 -2.67
N ASP A 451 -29.96 8.24 -3.66
CA ASP A 451 -30.52 7.91 -4.97
C ASP A 451 -29.66 6.89 -5.72
N LEU A 452 -28.33 7.11 -5.73
CA LEU A 452 -27.37 6.17 -6.31
C LEU A 452 -27.36 4.83 -5.56
N GLY A 453 -27.56 4.84 -4.24
CA GLY A 453 -27.70 3.65 -3.40
C GLY A 453 -28.95 2.83 -3.74
N GLN A 454 -30.08 3.48 -4.03
CA GLN A 454 -31.28 2.81 -4.53
C GLN A 454 -31.07 2.26 -5.95
N LEU A 455 -30.44 3.04 -6.82
CA LEU A 455 -30.16 2.65 -8.20
C LEU A 455 -29.30 1.38 -8.26
N ILE A 456 -28.21 1.34 -7.49
CA ILE A 456 -27.30 0.19 -7.50
C ILE A 456 -27.97 -1.06 -6.93
N SER A 457 -28.72 -0.92 -5.84
CA SER A 457 -29.41 -2.04 -5.17
C SER A 457 -30.54 -2.63 -6.04
N GLY A 458 -31.13 -1.83 -6.93
CA GLY A 458 -32.15 -2.29 -7.87
C GLY A 458 -31.60 -3.02 -9.11
N ILE A 459 -30.31 -2.87 -9.41
CA ILE A 459 -29.70 -3.39 -10.65
C ILE A 459 -28.67 -4.48 -10.37
N ILE A 460 -27.80 -4.29 -9.38
CA ILE A 460 -26.66 -5.17 -9.12
C ILE A 460 -27.00 -6.14 -7.98
N PRO A 461 -26.82 -7.45 -8.18
CA PRO A 461 -26.94 -8.42 -7.09
C PRO A 461 -25.92 -8.14 -5.97
N ASP A 462 -26.37 -8.01 -4.73
CA ASP A 462 -25.54 -7.61 -3.58
C ASP A 462 -24.28 -8.45 -3.39
N PHE A 463 -24.37 -9.76 -3.61
CA PHE A 463 -23.22 -10.67 -3.44
C PHE A 463 -22.15 -10.46 -4.52
N SER A 464 -22.53 -10.07 -5.74
CA SER A 464 -21.61 -9.85 -6.86
C SER A 464 -20.64 -8.69 -6.63
N ARG A 465 -21.05 -7.71 -5.81
CA ARG A 465 -20.25 -6.53 -5.43
C ARG A 465 -19.33 -6.81 -4.24
N LYS A 466 -19.41 -7.97 -3.58
CA LYS A 466 -18.54 -8.26 -2.43
C LYS A 466 -17.11 -8.52 -2.91
N ALA A 467 -16.13 -7.96 -2.20
CA ALA A 467 -14.72 -8.13 -2.54
C ALA A 467 -14.28 -9.60 -2.64
N ILE A 468 -14.80 -10.49 -1.77
CA ILE A 468 -14.52 -11.93 -1.83
C ILE A 468 -15.02 -12.57 -3.13
N PHE A 469 -16.18 -12.15 -3.64
CA PHE A 469 -16.74 -12.63 -4.89
C PHE A 469 -15.91 -12.15 -6.08
N GLN A 470 -15.54 -10.87 -6.11
CA GLN A 470 -14.71 -10.32 -7.19
C GLN A 470 -13.31 -10.95 -7.24
N LYS A 471 -12.71 -11.24 -6.08
CA LYS A 471 -11.47 -12.02 -6.00
C LYS A 471 -11.66 -13.45 -6.52
N ALA A 472 -12.77 -14.10 -6.18
CA ALA A 472 -13.11 -15.42 -6.71
C ALA A 472 -13.35 -15.38 -8.23
N MET A 473 -13.94 -14.31 -8.76
CA MET A 473 -14.14 -14.10 -10.19
C MET A 473 -12.81 -14.03 -10.96
N ILE A 474 -11.82 -13.29 -10.43
CA ILE A 474 -10.46 -13.22 -11.00
C ILE A 474 -9.73 -14.57 -10.86
N GLU A 475 -9.88 -15.27 -9.73
CA GLU A 475 -9.29 -16.60 -9.56
C GLU A 475 -9.90 -17.62 -10.54
N ALA A 476 -11.23 -17.62 -10.73
CA ALA A 476 -11.91 -18.45 -11.71
C ALA A 476 -11.41 -18.18 -13.14
N TRP A 477 -11.24 -16.89 -13.50
CA TRP A 477 -10.63 -16.49 -14.77
C TRP A 477 -9.21 -17.07 -14.93
N SER A 478 -8.37 -16.99 -13.90
CA SER A 478 -7.00 -17.51 -13.96
C SER A 478 -6.94 -19.03 -14.14
N LEU A 479 -7.84 -19.78 -13.50
CA LEU A 479 -7.93 -21.23 -13.64
C LEU A 479 -8.37 -21.63 -15.05
N LEU A 480 -9.36 -20.91 -15.59
CA LEU A 480 -9.81 -21.14 -16.96
C LEU A 480 -8.69 -20.82 -17.96
N CYS A 481 -7.95 -19.71 -17.75
CA CYS A 481 -6.77 -19.38 -18.55
C CYS A 481 -5.72 -20.50 -18.50
N SER A 482 -5.46 -21.09 -17.32
CA SER A 482 -4.54 -22.22 -17.18
C SER A 482 -4.94 -23.42 -18.04
N LYS A 483 -6.22 -23.81 -18.02
CA LYS A 483 -6.73 -24.87 -18.89
C LYS A 483 -6.66 -24.47 -20.37
N PHE A 484 -6.97 -23.23 -20.73
CA PHE A 484 -6.90 -22.75 -22.11
C PHE A 484 -5.47 -22.75 -22.66
N VAL A 485 -4.49 -22.30 -21.87
CA VAL A 485 -3.07 -22.39 -22.21
C VAL A 485 -2.66 -23.85 -22.48
N ALA A 486 -3.05 -24.79 -21.60
CA ALA A 486 -2.72 -26.21 -21.75
C ALA A 486 -3.34 -26.87 -23.00
N HIS A 487 -4.44 -26.31 -23.53
CA HIS A 487 -5.16 -26.82 -24.70
C HIS A 487 -5.00 -25.94 -25.95
N GLU A 488 -4.07 -24.96 -25.92
CA GLU A 488 -3.79 -24.00 -27.00
C GLU A 488 -5.00 -23.17 -27.45
N ILE A 489 -5.91 -22.89 -26.52
CA ILE A 489 -7.08 -22.04 -26.74
C ILE A 489 -6.68 -20.58 -26.42
N PRO A 490 -7.07 -19.58 -27.24
CA PRO A 490 -6.77 -18.17 -26.96
C PRO A 490 -7.30 -17.71 -25.59
N VAL A 491 -6.41 -17.24 -24.71
CA VAL A 491 -6.75 -16.83 -23.33
C VAL A 491 -7.77 -15.70 -23.27
N ILE A 492 -7.84 -14.84 -24.29
CA ILE A 492 -8.81 -13.74 -24.36
C ILE A 492 -10.28 -14.23 -24.32
N ARG A 493 -10.52 -15.48 -24.75
CA ARG A 493 -11.84 -16.12 -24.70
C ARG A 493 -12.27 -16.44 -23.27
N ALA A 494 -11.34 -16.58 -22.32
CA ALA A 494 -11.67 -16.96 -20.95
C ALA A 494 -12.59 -15.92 -20.28
N ALA A 495 -12.33 -14.62 -20.47
CA ALA A 495 -13.15 -13.56 -19.87
C ALA A 495 -14.60 -13.58 -20.37
N HIS A 496 -14.81 -13.91 -21.65
CA HIS A 496 -16.14 -14.08 -22.24
C HIS A 496 -16.94 -15.18 -21.51
N TYR A 497 -16.32 -16.32 -21.22
CA TYR A 497 -16.99 -17.39 -20.47
C TYR A 497 -17.20 -17.04 -19.01
N ILE A 498 -16.25 -16.37 -18.36
CA ILE A 498 -16.43 -15.94 -16.96
C ILE A 498 -17.60 -14.97 -16.83
N LYS A 499 -17.78 -14.04 -17.78
CA LYS A 499 -18.98 -13.21 -17.84
C LYS A 499 -20.25 -14.06 -17.90
N GLN A 500 -20.34 -15.03 -18.81
CA GLN A 500 -21.50 -15.93 -18.87
C GLN A 500 -21.72 -16.67 -17.54
N PHE A 501 -20.66 -17.13 -16.88
CA PHE A 501 -20.77 -17.87 -15.61
C PHE A 501 -21.32 -16.98 -14.49
N VAL A 502 -20.88 -15.72 -14.44
CA VAL A 502 -21.38 -14.73 -13.48
C VAL A 502 -22.86 -14.43 -13.75
N GLU A 503 -23.23 -14.19 -15.01
CA GLU A 503 -24.63 -13.93 -15.38
C GLU A 503 -25.55 -15.10 -15.04
N HIS A 504 -25.13 -16.33 -15.34
CA HIS A 504 -25.89 -17.53 -14.97
C HIS A 504 -26.00 -17.74 -13.46
N SER A 505 -25.00 -17.32 -12.67
CA SER A 505 -25.02 -17.45 -11.21
C SER A 505 -26.11 -16.60 -10.56
N PHE A 506 -26.42 -15.44 -11.13
CA PHE A 506 -27.39 -14.48 -10.60
C PHE A 506 -28.71 -14.43 -11.39
N ALA A 507 -28.91 -15.33 -12.35
CA ALA A 507 -30.19 -15.47 -13.01
C ALA A 507 -31.28 -15.79 -11.99
N VAL A 508 -32.47 -15.16 -12.13
CA VAL A 508 -33.61 -15.28 -11.19
C VAL A 508 -33.99 -16.74 -10.90
N LYS A 509 -33.79 -17.65 -11.86
CA LYS A 509 -34.11 -19.08 -11.73
C LYS A 509 -32.98 -19.93 -11.17
N ALA A 510 -31.77 -19.39 -11.05
CA ALA A 510 -30.58 -20.11 -10.60
C ALA A 510 -30.29 -19.82 -9.12
N GLY A 511 -30.26 -18.55 -8.71
CA GLY A 511 -30.08 -18.19 -7.29
C GLY A 511 -28.83 -18.78 -6.63
N LEU A 512 -27.74 -19.02 -7.37
CA LEU A 512 -26.62 -19.89 -6.96
C LEU A 512 -25.90 -19.43 -5.67
N PHE A 513 -26.04 -18.16 -5.32
CA PHE A 513 -25.42 -17.55 -4.13
C PHE A 513 -26.46 -16.96 -3.15
N ASP A 514 -27.69 -17.48 -3.18
CA ASP A 514 -28.73 -17.15 -2.20
C ASP A 514 -28.44 -17.84 -0.86
N ASP A 515 -28.23 -17.06 0.21
CA ASP A 515 -27.83 -17.56 1.53
C ASP A 515 -28.84 -18.54 2.15
N ARG A 516 -30.05 -18.64 1.61
CA ARG A 516 -31.05 -19.62 2.03
C ARG A 516 -30.73 -21.05 1.58
N HIS A 517 -29.80 -21.23 0.64
CA HIS A 517 -29.40 -22.56 0.17
C HIS A 517 -28.57 -23.33 1.21
N LEU A 518 -28.90 -24.60 1.40
CA LEU A 518 -28.30 -25.48 2.41
C LEU A 518 -26.84 -25.83 2.10
N TYR A 519 -26.49 -25.95 0.81
CA TYR A 519 -25.11 -26.22 0.36
C TYR A 519 -24.16 -25.04 0.58
N LEU A 520 -24.70 -23.83 0.76
CA LEU A 520 -23.92 -22.62 1.03
C LEU A 520 -23.67 -22.39 2.52
N GLN A 521 -24.55 -22.92 3.37
CA GLN A 521 -24.38 -22.86 4.82
C GLN A 521 -23.19 -23.73 5.25
N ASP A 522 -22.41 -23.21 6.19
CA ASP A 522 -21.15 -23.76 6.70
C ASP A 522 -19.97 -23.73 5.72
N THR A 523 -20.21 -23.60 4.42
CA THR A 523 -19.16 -23.51 3.39
C THR A 523 -18.79 -22.05 3.09
N ILE A 524 -19.77 -21.26 2.64
CA ILE A 524 -19.60 -19.86 2.24
C ILE A 524 -20.26 -18.92 3.23
N PHE A 525 -21.38 -19.33 3.83
CA PHE A 525 -22.16 -18.53 4.78
C PHE A 525 -22.23 -19.19 6.16
N SER A 526 -22.56 -18.37 7.16
CA SER A 526 -22.93 -18.77 8.51
C SER A 526 -24.16 -17.95 8.90
N GLY A 527 -25.36 -18.49 8.68
CA GLY A 527 -26.58 -17.71 8.62
C GLY A 527 -26.52 -16.76 7.42
N SER A 528 -26.74 -15.47 7.64
CA SER A 528 -26.61 -14.43 6.59
C SER A 528 -25.19 -13.86 6.46
N ARG A 529 -24.26 -14.24 7.35
CA ARG A 529 -22.90 -13.70 7.36
C ARG A 529 -21.99 -14.49 6.42
N ILE A 530 -21.30 -13.78 5.52
CA ILE A 530 -20.29 -14.37 4.64
C ILE A 530 -19.02 -14.73 5.42
N LYS A 531 -18.48 -15.93 5.20
CA LYS A 531 -17.18 -16.37 5.73
C LYS A 531 -16.07 -15.77 4.87
N VAL A 532 -15.31 -14.82 5.41
CA VAL A 532 -14.20 -14.17 4.69
C VAL A 532 -12.90 -14.98 4.85
N THR A 533 -12.89 -16.20 4.31
CA THR A 533 -11.73 -17.12 4.38
C THR A 533 -11.29 -17.58 2.99
N LYS A 534 -10.05 -18.06 2.88
CA LYS A 534 -9.54 -18.65 1.63
C LYS A 534 -10.36 -19.86 1.17
N SER A 535 -10.85 -20.69 2.11
CA SER A 535 -11.71 -21.86 1.79
C SER A 535 -13.03 -21.42 1.17
N ALA A 536 -13.71 -20.44 1.79
CA ALA A 536 -14.97 -19.91 1.28
C ALA A 536 -14.79 -19.25 -0.10
N LYS A 537 -13.74 -18.45 -0.30
CA LYS A 537 -13.37 -17.91 -1.62
C LYS A 537 -13.24 -19.03 -2.66
N ARG A 538 -12.54 -20.12 -2.32
CA ARG A 538 -12.38 -21.26 -3.24
C ARG A 538 -13.69 -21.99 -3.54
N GLN A 539 -14.62 -22.06 -2.59
CA GLN A 539 -15.96 -22.59 -2.85
C GLN A 539 -16.75 -21.69 -3.81
N ILE A 540 -16.63 -20.35 -3.69
CA ILE A 540 -17.23 -19.41 -4.66
C ILE A 540 -16.66 -19.66 -6.06
N VAL A 541 -15.34 -19.83 -6.18
CA VAL A 541 -14.67 -20.17 -7.47
C VAL A 541 -15.26 -21.43 -8.08
N ARG A 542 -15.40 -22.50 -7.29
CA ARG A 542 -15.95 -23.78 -7.74
C ARG A 542 -17.38 -23.66 -8.25
N LEU A 543 -18.23 -22.94 -7.51
CA LEU A 543 -19.62 -22.69 -7.93
C LEU A 543 -19.69 -21.83 -9.18
N LEU A 544 -18.84 -20.80 -9.31
CA LEU A 544 -18.76 -20.01 -10.54
C LEU A 544 -18.43 -20.90 -11.75
N LEU A 545 -17.38 -21.72 -11.64
CA LEU A 545 -16.95 -22.62 -12.71
C LEU A 545 -17.96 -23.74 -13.01
N SER A 546 -18.82 -24.10 -12.06
CA SER A 546 -19.91 -25.08 -12.29
C SER A 546 -20.88 -24.67 -13.40
N ASN A 547 -21.00 -23.36 -13.69
CA ASN A 547 -21.82 -22.88 -14.79
C ASN A 547 -21.20 -23.12 -16.18
N GLY A 548 -20.00 -23.70 -16.25
CA GLY A 548 -19.36 -24.09 -17.51
C GLY A 548 -20.22 -25.01 -18.38
N GLU A 549 -21.01 -25.91 -17.79
CA GLU A 549 -21.93 -26.77 -18.54
C GLU A 549 -23.09 -26.01 -19.21
N LYS A 550 -23.45 -24.83 -18.67
CA LYS A 550 -24.50 -23.95 -19.22
C LYS A 550 -23.94 -22.98 -20.26
N ALA A 551 -22.62 -22.97 -20.46
CA ALA A 551 -21.96 -22.05 -21.36
C ALA A 551 -22.33 -22.33 -22.81
N VAL A 552 -22.66 -21.29 -23.56
CA VAL A 552 -22.86 -21.40 -25.00
C VAL A 552 -21.50 -21.26 -25.66
N SER A 553 -21.06 -22.32 -26.34
CA SER A 553 -19.80 -22.38 -27.08
C SER A 553 -20.04 -23.01 -28.45
N GLU A 554 -19.63 -22.31 -29.50
CA GLU A 554 -19.66 -22.79 -30.89
C GLU A 554 -18.50 -23.75 -31.18
N ASP A 555 -17.36 -23.57 -30.49
CA ASP A 555 -16.20 -24.44 -30.59
C ASP A 555 -16.36 -25.65 -29.66
N SER A 556 -16.21 -26.85 -30.22
CA SER A 556 -16.35 -28.13 -29.53
C SER A 556 -15.19 -28.43 -28.58
N ARG A 557 -13.97 -27.96 -28.89
CA ARG A 557 -12.79 -28.08 -28.02
C ARG A 557 -12.95 -27.16 -26.81
N GLU A 558 -13.33 -25.89 -27.02
CA GLU A 558 -13.62 -24.96 -25.92
C GLU A 558 -14.69 -25.54 -24.98
N LYS A 559 -15.80 -26.03 -25.56
CA LYS A 559 -16.88 -26.65 -24.80
C LYS A 559 -16.43 -27.86 -23.98
N SER A 560 -15.61 -28.74 -24.56
CA SER A 560 -15.10 -29.93 -23.89
C SER A 560 -14.22 -29.58 -22.69
N VAL A 561 -13.31 -28.61 -22.85
CA VAL A 561 -12.41 -28.15 -21.77
C VAL A 561 -13.21 -27.50 -20.64
N ILE A 562 -14.17 -26.65 -20.98
CA ILE A 562 -15.04 -25.96 -20.01
C ILE A 562 -15.90 -26.97 -19.23
N SER A 563 -16.51 -27.93 -19.92
CA SER A 563 -17.32 -28.99 -19.31
C SER A 563 -16.48 -29.87 -18.37
N ALA A 564 -15.28 -30.27 -18.80
CA ALA A 564 -14.37 -31.04 -17.95
C ALA A 564 -13.97 -30.28 -16.67
N LEU A 565 -13.64 -29.00 -16.79
CA LEU A 565 -13.31 -28.15 -15.64
C LEU A 565 -14.52 -27.97 -14.71
N ALA A 566 -15.72 -27.73 -15.25
CA ALA A 566 -16.94 -27.63 -14.45
C ALA A 566 -17.18 -28.92 -13.66
N LYS A 567 -16.93 -30.08 -14.28
CA LYS A 567 -17.05 -31.38 -13.63
C LYS A 567 -16.09 -31.59 -12.46
N GLU A 568 -14.84 -31.27 -12.69
CA GLU A 568 -13.77 -31.32 -11.70
C GLU A 568 -14.09 -30.43 -10.47
N GLU A 569 -14.55 -29.20 -10.72
CA GLU A 569 -14.79 -28.21 -9.66
C GLU A 569 -16.07 -28.49 -8.86
N VAL A 570 -17.14 -29.02 -9.47
CA VAL A 570 -18.34 -29.47 -8.74
C VAL A 570 -18.02 -30.66 -7.83
N GLY A 571 -17.28 -31.65 -8.32
CA GLY A 571 -16.84 -32.79 -7.50
C GLY A 571 -15.98 -32.31 -6.31
N SER A 572 -15.09 -31.36 -6.57
CA SER A 572 -14.26 -30.75 -5.53
C SER A 572 -15.09 -29.91 -4.53
N PHE A 573 -16.14 -29.23 -4.99
CA PHE A 573 -17.07 -28.50 -4.12
C PHE A 573 -17.77 -29.43 -3.14
N ILE A 574 -18.36 -30.51 -3.64
CA ILE A 574 -19.09 -31.49 -2.82
C ILE A 574 -18.18 -32.09 -1.75
N LYS A 575 -16.94 -32.46 -2.12
CA LYS A 575 -15.95 -32.99 -1.16
C LYS A 575 -15.66 -31.99 -0.05
N GLN A 576 -15.36 -30.73 -0.39
CA GLN A 576 -15.05 -29.72 0.63
C GLN A 576 -16.29 -29.34 1.47
N MET A 577 -17.48 -29.33 0.87
CA MET A 577 -18.73 -29.11 1.59
C MET A 577 -18.93 -30.17 2.69
N ARG A 578 -18.67 -31.45 2.38
CA ARG A 578 -18.71 -32.55 3.36
C ARG A 578 -17.74 -32.28 4.50
N ASP A 579 -16.49 -31.97 4.18
CA ASP A 579 -15.44 -31.70 5.17
C ASP A 579 -15.77 -30.49 6.06
N ASP A 580 -16.30 -29.41 5.48
CA ASP A 580 -16.63 -28.18 6.19
C ASP A 580 -17.82 -28.39 7.14
N LYS A 581 -18.88 -29.07 6.68
CA LYS A 581 -20.05 -29.41 7.51
C LYS A 581 -19.69 -30.35 8.66
N ARG A 582 -18.89 -31.38 8.39
CA ARG A 582 -18.34 -32.26 9.42
C ARG A 582 -17.58 -31.48 10.50
N LYS A 583 -16.64 -30.62 10.09
CA LYS A 583 -15.86 -29.79 11.03
C LYS A 583 -16.73 -28.83 11.85
N VAL A 584 -17.79 -28.26 11.28
CA VAL A 584 -18.71 -27.39 12.02
C VAL A 584 -19.53 -28.20 13.03
N PHE A 585 -20.00 -29.38 12.65
CA PHE A 585 -20.70 -30.30 13.54
C PHE A 585 -19.82 -30.73 14.72
N GLU A 586 -18.61 -31.22 14.45
CA GLU A 586 -17.63 -31.63 15.47
C GLU A 586 -17.33 -30.52 16.49
N LYS A 587 -17.30 -29.25 16.06
CA LYS A 587 -17.05 -28.12 16.96
C LYS A 587 -18.26 -27.70 17.78
N SER A 588 -19.47 -27.96 17.31
CA SER A 588 -20.70 -27.38 17.86
C SER A 588 -21.62 -28.39 18.54
N TYR A 589 -21.45 -29.70 18.33
CA TYR A 589 -22.38 -30.73 18.81
C TYR A 589 -22.61 -30.67 20.34
N ARG A 590 -21.58 -30.33 21.13
CA ARG A 590 -21.68 -30.18 22.60
C ARG A 590 -22.67 -29.09 23.01
N THR A 591 -22.74 -28.02 22.22
CA THR A 591 -23.57 -26.83 22.45
C THR A 591 -24.81 -26.79 21.56
N ASN A 592 -25.00 -27.78 20.69
CA ASN A 592 -26.11 -27.81 19.77
C ASN A 592 -27.35 -28.44 20.42
N PHE A 593 -28.27 -27.61 20.89
CA PHE A 593 -29.50 -28.05 21.56
C PHE A 593 -30.55 -28.64 20.62
N SER A 594 -30.36 -28.55 19.29
CA SER A 594 -31.22 -29.29 18.35
C SER A 594 -30.87 -30.78 18.27
N LEU A 595 -29.69 -31.19 18.77
CA LEU A 595 -29.30 -32.59 18.88
C LEU A 595 -29.84 -33.20 20.18
N ALA A 596 -30.42 -34.40 20.08
CA ALA A 596 -30.97 -35.11 21.25
C ALA A 596 -29.90 -35.29 22.34
N ALA A 597 -30.31 -35.20 23.61
CA ALA A 597 -29.38 -35.30 24.75
C ALA A 597 -28.61 -36.64 24.75
N ILE A 598 -29.28 -37.72 24.35
CA ILE A 598 -28.69 -39.07 24.25
C ILE A 598 -27.55 -39.10 23.22
N ASP A 599 -27.74 -38.49 22.05
CA ASP A 599 -26.73 -38.48 21.00
C ASP A 599 -25.54 -37.58 21.35
N ARG A 600 -25.79 -36.49 22.09
CA ARG A 600 -24.71 -35.65 22.66
C ARG A 600 -23.85 -36.40 23.67
N GLU A 601 -24.48 -37.17 24.56
CA GLU A 601 -23.76 -38.01 25.53
C GLU A 601 -22.96 -39.11 24.84
N ARG A 602 -23.54 -39.77 23.82
CA ARG A 602 -22.86 -40.78 23.01
C ARG A 602 -21.63 -40.22 22.28
N LEU A 603 -21.77 -39.07 21.63
CA LEU A 603 -20.64 -38.40 20.96
C LEU A 603 -19.55 -37.99 21.94
N ASN A 604 -19.91 -37.49 23.13
CA ASN A 604 -18.93 -37.11 24.15
C ASN A 604 -18.16 -38.33 24.69
N ALA A 605 -18.86 -39.43 24.96
CA ALA A 605 -18.22 -40.69 25.36
C ALA A 605 -17.29 -41.23 24.27
N ALA A 606 -17.72 -41.22 23.01
CA ALA A 606 -16.92 -41.67 21.87
C ALA A 606 -15.69 -40.77 21.62
N GLU A 607 -15.79 -39.46 21.84
CA GLU A 607 -14.65 -38.54 21.68
C GLU A 607 -13.56 -38.77 22.74
N LEU A 608 -13.95 -39.06 23.99
CA LEU A 608 -13.01 -39.40 25.07
C LEU A 608 -12.23 -40.69 24.75
N ASP A 609 -12.89 -41.66 24.11
CA ASP A 609 -12.30 -42.93 23.69
C ASP A 609 -11.53 -42.85 22.36
N LYS A 610 -11.72 -41.79 21.56
CA LYS A 610 -11.09 -41.61 20.23
C LYS A 610 -9.56 -41.74 20.26
N SER A 611 -8.90 -41.20 21.28
CA SER A 611 -7.44 -41.28 21.42
C SER A 611 -6.94 -42.70 21.71
N ARG A 612 -7.75 -43.54 22.34
CA ARG A 612 -7.46 -44.97 22.55
C ARG A 612 -7.67 -45.73 21.26
N GLU A 613 -8.82 -45.55 20.61
CA GLU A 613 -9.16 -46.23 19.34
C GLU A 613 -8.17 -45.90 18.22
N MET A 614 -7.70 -44.66 18.09
CA MET A 614 -6.70 -44.30 17.08
C MET A 614 -5.36 -45.02 17.28
N LYS A 615 -4.99 -45.34 18.53
CA LYS A 615 -3.78 -46.13 18.81
C LYS A 615 -3.97 -47.62 18.47
N GLU A 616 -5.17 -48.15 18.68
CA GLU A 616 -5.53 -49.53 18.37
C GLU A 616 -5.68 -49.76 16.85
N LEU A 617 -6.15 -48.75 16.11
CA LEU A 617 -6.41 -48.79 14.67
C LEU A 617 -5.23 -48.30 13.80
N ALA A 618 -4.02 -48.25 14.37
CA ALA A 618 -2.80 -47.81 13.68
C ALA A 618 -2.90 -46.45 12.96
N GLY A 619 -3.71 -45.53 13.50
CA GLY A 619 -3.86 -44.17 12.98
C GLY A 619 -4.90 -43.97 11.88
N ASP A 620 -5.69 -44.99 11.52
CA ASP A 620 -6.82 -44.81 10.59
C ASP A 620 -8.00 -44.09 11.29
N SER A 621 -8.02 -42.76 11.17
CA SER A 621 -9.03 -41.90 11.79
C SER A 621 -10.43 -42.08 11.23
N SER A 622 -10.61 -42.69 10.05
CA SER A 622 -11.93 -42.88 9.43
C SER A 622 -12.78 -43.97 10.10
N LYS A 623 -12.17 -44.76 11.01
CA LYS A 623 -12.78 -45.95 11.61
C LYS A 623 -13.14 -45.82 13.08
N THR A 624 -12.91 -44.66 13.71
CA THR A 624 -13.25 -44.50 15.11
C THR A 624 -14.77 -44.45 15.31
N THR A 625 -15.24 -44.92 16.46
CA THR A 625 -16.66 -44.89 16.84
C THR A 625 -17.20 -43.47 16.80
N PHE A 626 -16.40 -42.48 17.20
CA PHE A 626 -16.75 -41.06 17.13
C PHE A 626 -16.98 -40.62 15.69
N ASP A 627 -16.07 -40.95 14.78
CA ASP A 627 -16.11 -40.53 13.39
C ASP A 627 -17.31 -41.13 12.65
N ARG A 628 -17.65 -42.40 12.92
CA ARG A 628 -18.88 -43.05 12.40
C ARG A 628 -20.15 -42.38 12.90
N LEU A 629 -20.24 -42.09 14.20
CA LEU A 629 -21.41 -41.42 14.79
C LEU A 629 -21.59 -40.00 14.22
N VAL A 630 -20.49 -39.29 13.98
CA VAL A 630 -20.54 -37.98 13.32
C VAL A 630 -21.10 -38.12 11.91
N ASP A 631 -20.59 -39.05 11.11
CA ASP A 631 -21.03 -39.26 9.73
C ASP A 631 -22.51 -39.68 9.65
N GLU A 632 -22.97 -40.55 10.55
CA GLU A 632 -24.39 -40.95 10.67
C GLU A 632 -25.30 -39.75 10.99
N LEU A 633 -24.91 -38.89 11.94
CA LEU A 633 -25.73 -37.77 12.40
C LEU A 633 -25.75 -36.58 11.44
N ILE A 634 -24.77 -36.46 10.54
CA ILE A 634 -24.75 -35.40 9.50
C ILE A 634 -25.29 -35.88 8.15
N ALA A 635 -25.53 -37.18 7.97
CA ALA A 635 -25.91 -37.78 6.69
C ALA A 635 -27.15 -37.13 6.07
N GLU A 636 -28.20 -36.89 6.87
CA GLU A 636 -29.44 -36.24 6.40
C GLU A 636 -29.16 -34.79 5.93
N ASN A 637 -28.41 -34.01 6.71
CA ASN A 637 -28.04 -32.64 6.34
C ASN A 637 -27.21 -32.59 5.04
N LEU A 638 -26.27 -33.54 4.89
CA LEU A 638 -25.46 -33.65 3.68
C LEU A 638 -26.31 -34.00 2.46
N LYS A 639 -27.25 -34.95 2.61
CA LYS A 639 -28.19 -35.33 1.56
C LYS A 639 -29.07 -34.15 1.15
N ASP A 640 -29.66 -33.44 2.11
CA ASP A 640 -30.49 -32.26 1.83
C ASP A 640 -29.71 -31.15 1.14
N SER A 641 -28.47 -30.90 1.59
CA SER A 641 -27.58 -29.92 0.97
C SER A 641 -27.23 -30.31 -0.47
N PHE A 642 -26.99 -31.60 -0.70
CA PHE A 642 -26.68 -32.12 -2.03
C PHE A 642 -27.88 -32.07 -2.98
N ASP A 643 -29.08 -32.46 -2.51
CA ASP A 643 -30.32 -32.36 -3.28
C ASP A 643 -30.67 -30.90 -3.61
N ASP A 644 -30.40 -29.97 -2.69
CA ASP A 644 -30.51 -28.53 -2.94
C ASP A 644 -29.54 -28.05 -4.04
N LEU A 645 -28.27 -28.45 -3.97
CA LEU A 645 -27.27 -28.13 -5.00
C LEU A 645 -27.67 -28.72 -6.37
N ALA A 646 -28.07 -29.99 -6.42
CA ALA A 646 -28.47 -30.67 -7.64
C ALA A 646 -29.68 -30.00 -8.31
N ARG A 647 -30.69 -29.62 -7.52
CA ARG A 647 -31.86 -28.87 -8.01
C ARG A 647 -31.47 -27.51 -8.57
N THR A 648 -30.56 -26.81 -7.90
CA THR A 648 -30.07 -25.47 -8.29
C THR A 648 -29.26 -25.53 -9.60
N LEU A 649 -28.37 -26.51 -9.72
CA LEU A 649 -27.54 -26.68 -10.91
C LEU A 649 -28.33 -27.24 -12.11
N LYS A 650 -29.43 -27.97 -11.86
CA LYS A 650 -30.30 -28.61 -12.89
C LYS A 650 -29.58 -29.65 -13.75
N PHE A 651 -28.50 -30.25 -13.24
CA PHE A 651 -27.75 -31.29 -13.93
C PHE A 651 -27.91 -32.64 -13.23
N LYS A 652 -28.67 -33.56 -13.84
CA LYS A 652 -28.79 -34.95 -13.36
C LYS A 652 -27.55 -35.80 -13.71
N ASP A 653 -26.76 -35.41 -14.70
CA ASP A 653 -25.65 -36.23 -15.24
C ASP A 653 -24.37 -36.23 -14.38
N PHE A 654 -24.30 -35.37 -13.36
CA PHE A 654 -23.22 -35.41 -12.37
C PHE A 654 -23.35 -36.56 -11.38
N LEU A 655 -24.57 -37.01 -11.16
CA LEU A 655 -24.94 -37.84 -10.03
C LEU A 655 -24.57 -39.32 -10.21
N TYR A 656 -24.56 -39.83 -11.44
CA TYR A 656 -24.43 -41.28 -11.68
C TYR A 656 -23.00 -41.80 -11.82
N SER A 657 -21.98 -40.94 -11.92
CA SER A 657 -20.57 -41.42 -11.98
C SER A 657 -19.90 -41.57 -10.61
N LYS A 658 -20.54 -41.06 -9.54
CA LYS A 658 -20.06 -41.16 -8.15
C LYS A 658 -21.12 -41.59 -7.15
N SER A 659 -22.39 -41.74 -7.53
CA SER A 659 -23.37 -42.40 -6.66
C SER A 659 -22.99 -43.86 -6.40
N GLU A 660 -22.30 -44.52 -7.33
CA GLU A 660 -21.77 -45.88 -7.12
C GLU A 660 -20.69 -45.93 -6.00
N GLU A 661 -19.89 -44.86 -5.81
CA GLU A 661 -18.99 -44.76 -4.64
C GLU A 661 -19.72 -44.34 -3.35
N LEU A 662 -20.87 -43.65 -3.47
CA LEU A 662 -21.67 -43.20 -2.31
C LEU A 662 -22.54 -44.31 -1.72
N ASP A 663 -22.99 -45.27 -2.53
CA ASP A 663 -23.70 -46.46 -2.05
C ASP A 663 -22.74 -47.54 -1.52
N GLU A 664 -21.44 -47.50 -1.89
CA GLU A 664 -20.43 -48.45 -1.41
C GLU A 664 -19.69 -48.01 -0.12
N GLU A 665 -19.80 -46.74 0.30
CA GLU A 665 -19.20 -46.20 1.54
C GLU A 665 -20.22 -45.70 2.59
N LEU A 666 -21.52 -46.03 2.46
CA LEU A 666 -22.56 -45.81 3.49
C LEU A 666 -22.72 -47.01 4.43
#